data_AF-A0A6P7G1K3-F1
#
_entry.id   AF-A0A6P7G1K3-F1
#
_cell.length_a   1.000
_cell.length_b   1.000
_cell.length_c   1.000
_cell.angle_alpha   90.00
_cell.angle_beta   90.00
_cell.angle_gamma   90.00
#
_symmetry.space_group_name_H-M   'P 1'
#
loop_
_entity.id
_entity.type
_entity.pdbx_description
1 polymer ?
#
loop_
_entity_poly.entity_id
_entity_poly.type
_entity_poly.pdbx_seq_one_letter_code
_entity_poly.pdbx_strand_id
1 'polypeptide(L)'
;YAKVVFENFGDDITYWLTFNEPKQTCNGGYGSLQKAPLVNSSGIGEYLCTHNVLKAHAKAWHLYDEQFRSTQKGFVGITIDTAWMEPDTDSTEDVDAAERLQQFNHGWYARPLLLGDYPEAMKKTIAERSALQGFSQSRLPEFTQDQIEYLNGTVDYLGLNYYTTVMATNAADKRIDVVSWEADAEVNTYQKEEWPTSASSWLRFHNLKKNGLSYYDFISLLQNSYNSSFATTINVSKFPKDFMFGTSTASYQIEGAWNEDGKGENIWDRVIHRVPSPVIDNSTADIACDSYHKYKEDVAMLKHLGVTHYRFSLSWSRILPTGFNNKINPLGIAYYKNLIKELRANNIEPLVTIFHWDTPQPLENLGGWTNELIVDRFVDYAKVVFENFGDDVKYWLTFNEPKQTCNGGYGNMQRAPLVDSPGIGEYLCTHNVLKAHAKTWHLYDKYFRNTQKGKVGITIDTAWLEPDTNSTRDVDAAERGQQFVHGWYIRPLTLGDYPEVMKKTIAKRTSLQGFSQSRLPQFTKDEIEYLKGTLDYLGLNYYTTFMARDSDDEKIDDISFEADAQISAYQKDEWPKSATPWLRVVPWGLRKTLNWIKNTYGDIPILITENGVSDNASSLEDDTRVNYYQQHLSSLKDAMDDGVNVFGFTAWSLMDNFEWLQGYTEHFGLYRVDFSSPNRTRTPKKSAKYFKNVIQYRCVLGNSTCDK
;
A
#
# COMPACT_ATOMS: atom_id res chain seq x y z
N TYR A 1 50.09 12.03 -7.42
CA TYR A 1 48.88 12.16 -8.25
C TYR A 1 47.80 12.96 -7.53
N ALA A 2 47.18 12.43 -6.46
CA ALA A 2 46.10 13.13 -5.73
C ALA A 2 46.42 14.59 -5.38
N LYS A 3 47.63 14.88 -4.85
CA LYS A 3 48.09 16.25 -4.58
C LYS A 3 47.93 17.19 -5.79
N VAL A 4 48.47 16.79 -6.94
CA VAL A 4 48.41 17.58 -8.18
C VAL A 4 46.96 17.79 -8.62
N VAL A 5 46.12 16.76 -8.49
CA VAL A 5 44.69 16.83 -8.83
C VAL A 5 43.96 17.84 -7.93
N PHE A 6 44.18 17.79 -6.61
CA PHE A 6 43.59 18.74 -5.65
C PHE A 6 44.10 20.16 -5.85
N GLU A 7 45.38 20.35 -6.21
CA GLU A 7 45.96 21.67 -6.48
C GLU A 7 45.37 22.33 -7.73
N ASN A 8 45.09 21.56 -8.78
CA ASN A 8 44.71 22.13 -10.08
C ASN A 8 43.20 22.21 -10.31
N PHE A 9 42.41 21.35 -9.66
CA PHE A 9 40.96 21.28 -9.87
C PHE A 9 40.14 21.43 -8.57
N GLY A 10 40.82 21.61 -7.44
CA GLY A 10 40.25 21.73 -6.11
C GLY A 10 39.22 22.83 -5.90
N ASP A 11 39.42 23.96 -6.56
CA ASP A 11 38.56 25.13 -6.38
C ASP A 11 37.17 24.92 -7.03
N ASP A 12 37.07 24.05 -8.04
CA ASP A 12 35.85 23.76 -8.78
C ASP A 12 35.16 22.45 -8.35
N ILE A 13 35.83 21.60 -7.56
CA ILE A 13 35.35 20.25 -7.23
C ILE A 13 35.08 20.10 -5.73
N THR A 14 33.80 19.94 -5.40
CA THR A 14 33.35 19.74 -4.01
C THR A 14 33.37 18.27 -3.56
N TYR A 15 33.28 17.29 -4.48
CA TYR A 15 33.22 15.86 -4.14
C TYR A 15 34.32 15.08 -4.86
N TRP A 16 35.19 14.47 -4.07
CA TRP A 16 36.34 13.70 -4.54
C TRP A 16 36.15 12.22 -4.29
N LEU A 17 36.37 11.41 -5.32
CA LEU A 17 36.41 9.95 -5.23
C LEU A 17 37.83 9.48 -5.50
N THR A 18 38.47 8.87 -4.50
CA THR A 18 39.85 8.40 -4.66
C THR A 18 39.94 7.12 -5.48
N PHE A 19 39.00 6.20 -5.26
CA PHE A 19 38.89 4.92 -5.95
C PHE A 19 37.41 4.64 -6.24
N ASN A 20 37.16 4.01 -7.38
CA ASN A 20 35.85 3.50 -7.77
C ASN A 20 35.96 1.98 -7.85
N GLU A 21 35.24 1.28 -6.98
CA GLU A 21 35.14 -0.18 -6.95
C GLU A 21 36.49 -0.89 -6.80
N PRO A 22 37.17 -0.69 -5.65
CA PRO A 22 38.49 -1.27 -5.42
C PRO A 22 38.50 -2.80 -5.53
N LYS A 23 37.38 -3.50 -5.30
CA LYS A 23 37.27 -4.94 -5.50
C LYS A 23 37.44 -5.35 -6.96
N GLN A 24 36.88 -4.60 -7.91
CA GLN A 24 37.03 -4.89 -9.34
C GLN A 24 38.50 -4.79 -9.76
N THR A 25 39.25 -3.86 -9.17
CA THR A 25 40.69 -3.74 -9.42
C THR A 25 41.48 -4.84 -8.73
N CYS A 26 41.23 -5.08 -7.43
CA CYS A 26 42.05 -5.98 -6.63
C CYS A 26 41.66 -7.45 -6.79
N ASN A 27 40.41 -7.82 -6.55
CA ASN A 27 39.93 -9.17 -6.80
C ASN A 27 39.91 -9.47 -8.31
N GLY A 28 39.35 -8.57 -9.13
CA GLY A 28 39.30 -8.78 -10.59
C GLY A 28 40.68 -8.90 -11.25
N GLY A 29 41.67 -8.16 -10.73
CA GLY A 29 43.04 -8.12 -11.28
C GLY A 29 43.98 -9.21 -10.77
N TYR A 30 43.85 -9.61 -9.50
CA TYR A 30 44.80 -10.50 -8.82
C TYR A 30 44.19 -11.79 -8.26
N GLY A 31 42.87 -11.86 -8.15
CA GLY A 31 42.09 -13.01 -7.69
C GLY A 31 41.39 -13.73 -8.83
N SER A 32 40.25 -13.21 -9.31
CA SER A 32 39.42 -13.84 -10.35
C SER A 32 39.98 -13.75 -11.77
N LEU A 33 40.97 -12.89 -12.01
CA LEU A 33 41.63 -12.68 -13.31
C LEU A 33 40.62 -12.34 -14.43
N GLN A 34 39.66 -11.48 -14.12
CA GLN A 34 38.67 -10.96 -15.07
C GLN A 34 38.98 -9.52 -15.52
N LYS A 35 39.89 -8.83 -14.83
CA LYS A 35 40.26 -7.44 -15.07
C LYS A 35 41.79 -7.31 -15.12
N ALA A 36 42.30 -6.26 -15.76
CA ALA A 36 43.73 -5.99 -15.72
C ALA A 36 44.23 -5.84 -14.26
N PRO A 37 45.42 -6.34 -13.90
CA PRO A 37 46.46 -6.86 -14.80
C PRO A 37 46.41 -8.37 -15.11
N LEU A 38 45.42 -9.13 -14.64
CA LEU A 38 45.31 -10.58 -14.84
C LEU A 38 46.49 -11.38 -14.27
N VAL A 39 47.00 -10.98 -13.11
CA VAL A 39 48.16 -11.62 -12.47
C VAL A 39 47.71 -12.62 -11.42
N ASN A 40 47.88 -13.91 -11.69
CA ASN A 40 47.62 -14.94 -10.68
C ASN A 40 48.59 -14.80 -9.50
N SER A 41 48.05 -14.51 -8.33
CA SER A 41 48.80 -14.23 -7.11
C SER A 41 48.58 -15.28 -6.01
N SER A 42 48.05 -16.45 -6.38
CA SER A 42 47.76 -17.57 -5.46
C SER A 42 46.95 -17.15 -4.22
N GLY A 43 45.98 -16.25 -4.42
CA GLY A 43 45.08 -15.78 -3.35
C GLY A 43 45.66 -14.84 -2.32
N ILE A 44 46.85 -14.28 -2.57
CA ILE A 44 47.47 -13.27 -1.69
C ILE A 44 47.32 -11.86 -2.29
N GLY A 45 47.42 -11.73 -3.61
CA GLY A 45 47.49 -10.43 -4.28
C GLY A 45 46.21 -9.62 -4.20
N GLU A 46 45.03 -10.24 -4.11
CA GLU A 46 43.77 -9.52 -3.91
C GLU A 46 43.70 -8.83 -2.53
N TYR A 47 44.20 -9.50 -1.49
CA TYR A 47 44.30 -8.96 -0.14
C TYR A 47 45.39 -7.91 -0.02
N LEU A 48 46.58 -8.15 -0.58
CA LEU A 48 47.66 -7.15 -0.60
C LEU A 48 47.29 -5.90 -1.40
N CYS A 49 46.64 -6.07 -2.57
CA CYS A 49 46.16 -4.95 -3.36
C CYS A 49 45.16 -4.12 -2.55
N THR A 50 44.16 -4.77 -1.96
CA THR A 50 43.13 -4.08 -1.17
C THR A 50 43.74 -3.35 0.04
N HIS A 51 44.66 -4.01 0.75
CA HIS A 51 45.38 -3.42 1.88
C HIS A 51 46.14 -2.13 1.48
N ASN A 52 46.80 -2.15 0.33
CA ASN A 52 47.51 -0.97 -0.19
C ASN A 52 46.56 0.11 -0.70
N VAL A 53 45.44 -0.25 -1.31
CA VAL A 53 44.39 0.69 -1.76
C VAL A 53 43.80 1.44 -0.57
N LEU A 54 43.44 0.75 0.51
CA LEU A 54 42.90 1.38 1.73
C LEU A 54 43.91 2.36 2.34
N LYS A 55 45.19 1.98 2.41
CA LYS A 55 46.26 2.88 2.88
C LYS A 55 46.47 4.07 1.96
N ALA A 56 46.39 3.87 0.64
CA ALA A 56 46.52 4.94 -0.33
C ALA A 56 45.33 5.93 -0.24
N HIS A 57 44.12 5.42 -0.03
CA HIS A 57 42.92 6.22 0.21
C HIS A 57 43.08 7.07 1.47
N ALA A 58 43.42 6.46 2.61
CA ALA A 58 43.62 7.19 3.87
C ALA A 58 44.68 8.29 3.72
N LYS A 59 45.80 8.01 3.05
CA LYS A 59 46.83 9.02 2.76
C LYS A 59 46.30 10.18 1.91
N ALA A 60 45.45 9.90 0.92
CA ALA A 60 44.84 10.94 0.09
C ALA A 60 43.80 11.76 0.88
N TRP A 61 43.03 11.11 1.75
CA TRP A 61 42.08 11.78 2.64
C TRP A 61 42.79 12.73 3.61
N HIS A 62 43.82 12.26 4.33
CA HIS A 62 44.61 13.10 5.25
C HIS A 62 45.32 14.23 4.51
N LEU A 63 45.88 13.96 3.33
CA LEU A 63 46.45 15.00 2.49
C LEU A 63 45.44 16.11 2.17
N TYR A 64 44.20 15.73 1.81
CA TYR A 64 43.13 16.69 1.54
C TYR A 64 42.74 17.46 2.80
N ASP A 65 42.53 16.75 3.92
CA ASP A 65 42.14 17.32 5.20
C ASP A 65 43.15 18.36 5.70
N GLU A 66 44.43 18.03 5.65
CA GLU A 66 45.52 18.87 6.15
C GLU A 66 45.83 20.07 5.25
N GLN A 67 45.82 19.88 3.92
CA GLN A 67 46.37 20.89 2.99
C GLN A 67 45.32 21.64 2.18
N PHE A 68 44.12 21.08 1.99
CA PHE A 68 43.16 21.59 0.99
C PHE A 68 41.77 21.87 1.57
N ARG A 69 41.32 21.14 2.60
CA ARG A 69 39.94 21.21 3.09
C ARG A 69 39.55 22.58 3.65
N SER A 70 40.50 23.27 4.30
CA SER A 70 40.24 24.59 4.88
C SER A 70 39.91 25.66 3.82
N THR A 71 40.47 25.53 2.62
CA THR A 71 40.28 26.47 1.50
C THR A 71 39.18 26.01 0.55
N GLN A 72 39.23 24.74 0.13
CA GLN A 72 38.34 24.18 -0.90
C GLN A 72 37.01 23.66 -0.34
N LYS A 73 36.95 23.34 0.97
CA LYS A 73 35.74 22.90 1.66
C LYS A 73 35.05 21.67 1.04
N GLY A 74 35.77 20.88 0.25
CA GLY A 74 35.24 19.66 -0.37
C GLY A 74 35.24 18.45 0.57
N PHE A 75 34.74 17.35 0.04
CA PHE A 75 34.59 16.06 0.70
C PHE A 75 35.34 14.99 -0.08
N VAL A 76 36.02 14.09 0.62
CA VAL A 76 36.76 12.96 0.06
C VAL A 76 36.10 11.66 0.50
N GLY A 77 35.76 10.85 -0.49
CA GLY A 77 35.13 9.56 -0.32
C GLY A 77 35.78 8.49 -1.19
N ILE A 78 35.25 7.29 -1.06
CA ILE A 78 35.56 6.13 -1.89
C ILE A 78 34.25 5.47 -2.29
N THR A 79 34.18 4.93 -3.50
CA THR A 79 33.03 4.14 -3.94
C THR A 79 33.38 2.67 -3.86
N ILE A 80 32.58 1.90 -3.14
CA ILE A 80 32.71 0.44 -3.06
C ILE A 80 31.62 -0.23 -3.90
N ASP A 81 32.00 -1.31 -4.58
CA ASP A 81 31.05 -2.20 -5.22
C ASP A 81 30.44 -3.15 -4.18
N THR A 82 29.13 -3.30 -4.25
CA THR A 82 28.36 -4.05 -3.27
C THR A 82 27.29 -4.90 -3.95
N ALA A 83 27.06 -6.07 -3.36
CA ALA A 83 25.86 -6.87 -3.58
C ALA A 83 25.20 -7.15 -2.23
N TRP A 84 23.87 -7.24 -2.19
CA TRP A 84 23.19 -7.69 -0.96
C TRP A 84 23.32 -9.20 -0.85
N MET A 85 23.44 -9.72 0.38
CA MET A 85 23.56 -11.16 0.62
C MET A 85 22.36 -11.60 1.44
N GLU A 86 21.49 -12.38 0.80
CA GLU A 86 20.31 -12.98 1.43
C GLU A 86 20.61 -14.42 1.80
N PRO A 87 20.19 -14.89 2.98
CA PRO A 87 20.25 -16.31 3.30
C PRO A 87 19.31 -17.09 2.38
N ASP A 88 19.73 -18.26 1.92
CA ASP A 88 18.91 -19.12 1.05
C ASP A 88 17.66 -19.66 1.75
N THR A 89 17.81 -19.93 3.05
CA THR A 89 16.74 -20.37 3.94
C THR A 89 16.81 -19.62 5.26
N ASP A 90 15.74 -19.66 6.06
CA ASP A 90 15.74 -19.09 7.42
C ASP A 90 16.56 -19.94 8.43
N SER A 91 17.36 -20.90 7.96
CA SER A 91 18.25 -21.67 8.83
C SER A 91 19.32 -20.77 9.44
N THR A 92 19.68 -21.04 10.69
CA THR A 92 20.73 -20.29 11.37
C THR A 92 22.05 -20.37 10.60
N GLU A 93 22.32 -21.51 9.96
CA GLU A 93 23.52 -21.73 9.16
C GLU A 93 23.58 -20.83 7.92
N ASP A 94 22.47 -20.62 7.21
CA ASP A 94 22.40 -19.76 6.03
C ASP A 94 22.37 -18.28 6.39
N VAL A 95 21.72 -17.92 7.52
CA VAL A 95 21.78 -16.55 8.08
C VAL A 95 23.22 -16.20 8.44
N ASP A 96 23.91 -17.07 9.19
CA ASP A 96 25.31 -16.87 9.55
C ASP A 96 26.21 -16.82 8.29
N ALA A 97 25.89 -17.61 7.26
CA ALA A 97 26.60 -17.58 5.97
C ALA A 97 26.41 -16.25 5.24
N ALA A 98 25.17 -15.76 5.14
CA ALA A 98 24.87 -14.46 4.54
C ALA A 98 25.58 -13.33 5.29
N GLU A 99 25.52 -13.30 6.63
CA GLU A 99 26.21 -12.30 7.45
C GLU A 99 27.74 -12.33 7.26
N ARG A 100 28.36 -13.52 7.24
CA ARG A 100 29.80 -13.65 6.94
C ARG A 100 30.11 -13.12 5.54
N LEU A 101 29.30 -13.47 4.55
CA LEU A 101 29.53 -13.01 3.17
C LEU A 101 29.41 -11.48 3.04
N GLN A 102 28.51 -10.84 3.79
CA GLN A 102 28.45 -9.38 3.85
C GLN A 102 29.73 -8.76 4.44
N GLN A 103 30.33 -9.39 5.46
CA GLN A 103 31.60 -8.93 6.01
C GLN A 103 32.74 -9.03 4.98
N PHE A 104 32.75 -10.08 4.15
CA PHE A 104 33.75 -10.24 3.09
C PHE A 104 33.48 -9.36 1.86
N ASN A 105 32.23 -8.96 1.61
CA ASN A 105 31.86 -8.14 0.47
C ASN A 105 31.99 -6.64 0.75
N HIS A 106 31.30 -6.14 1.77
CA HIS A 106 31.30 -4.71 2.13
C HIS A 106 32.26 -4.43 3.27
N GLY A 107 32.26 -5.29 4.28
CA GLY A 107 33.07 -5.11 5.49
C GLY A 107 34.56 -5.04 5.19
N TRP A 108 35.03 -5.78 4.19
CA TRP A 108 36.43 -5.79 3.76
C TRP A 108 36.95 -4.39 3.38
N TYR A 109 36.10 -3.55 2.79
CA TYR A 109 36.47 -2.21 2.33
C TYR A 109 35.97 -1.11 3.27
N ALA A 110 34.73 -1.21 3.75
CA ALA A 110 34.10 -0.17 4.56
C ALA A 110 34.61 -0.15 6.00
N ARG A 111 34.79 -1.31 6.63
CA ARG A 111 35.12 -1.38 8.06
C ARG A 111 36.50 -0.79 8.39
N PRO A 112 37.57 -1.01 7.60
CA PRO A 112 38.85 -0.35 7.86
C PRO A 112 38.75 1.18 7.83
N LEU A 113 37.90 1.75 6.99
CA LEU A 113 37.76 3.20 6.86
C LEU A 113 36.87 3.80 7.95
N LEU A 114 35.90 3.03 8.44
CA LEU A 114 34.96 3.47 9.47
C LEU A 114 35.45 3.18 10.88
N LEU A 115 36.19 2.09 11.09
CA LEU A 115 36.60 1.56 12.39
C LEU A 115 38.09 1.21 12.49
N GLY A 116 38.88 1.43 11.44
CA GLY A 116 40.33 1.28 11.46
C GLY A 116 40.86 -0.12 11.10
N ASP A 117 40.06 -1.19 11.23
CA ASP A 117 40.55 -2.56 11.00
C ASP A 117 39.57 -3.44 10.19
N TYR A 118 40.07 -4.56 9.67
CA TYR A 118 39.29 -5.56 8.95
C TYR A 118 38.23 -6.24 9.86
N PRO A 119 37.18 -6.84 9.28
CA PRO A 119 36.20 -7.61 10.04
C PRO A 119 36.84 -8.78 10.78
N GLU A 120 36.44 -9.03 12.03
CA GLU A 120 36.99 -10.13 12.84
C GLU A 120 36.73 -11.50 12.21
N ALA A 121 35.55 -11.73 11.64
CA ALA A 121 35.25 -12.98 10.95
C ALA A 121 36.20 -13.20 9.77
N MET A 122 36.52 -12.14 9.03
CA MET A 122 37.43 -12.20 7.89
C MET A 122 38.86 -12.52 8.32
N LYS A 123 39.38 -11.86 9.37
CA LYS A 123 40.70 -12.16 9.94
C LYS A 123 40.81 -13.62 10.39
N LYS A 124 39.81 -14.09 11.12
CA LYS A 124 39.77 -15.46 11.66
C LYS A 124 39.72 -16.51 10.55
N THR A 125 38.72 -16.42 9.66
CA THR A 125 38.47 -17.46 8.66
C THR A 125 39.59 -17.55 7.62
N ILE A 126 40.17 -16.41 7.21
CA ILE A 126 41.31 -16.43 6.28
C ILE A 126 42.55 -17.01 6.95
N ALA A 127 42.83 -16.69 8.22
CA ALA A 127 43.97 -17.26 8.93
C ALA A 127 43.85 -18.80 9.05
N GLU A 128 42.66 -19.29 9.41
CA GLU A 128 42.36 -20.73 9.50
C GLU A 128 42.54 -21.42 8.13
N ARG A 129 41.99 -20.86 7.05
CA ARG A 129 42.13 -21.42 5.70
C ARG A 129 43.55 -21.33 5.16
N SER A 130 44.27 -20.24 5.45
CA SER A 130 45.67 -20.09 5.05
C SER A 130 46.53 -21.20 5.66
N ALA A 131 46.31 -21.54 6.94
CA ALA A 131 47.00 -22.65 7.60
C ALA A 131 46.67 -24.01 6.95
N LEU A 132 45.39 -24.27 6.63
CA LEU A 132 44.96 -25.50 5.95
C LEU A 132 45.54 -25.63 4.53
N GLN A 133 45.79 -24.50 3.86
CA GLN A 133 46.38 -24.43 2.53
C GLN A 133 47.91 -24.43 2.54
N GLY A 134 48.54 -24.59 3.72
CA GLY A 134 50.00 -24.71 3.87
C GLY A 134 50.75 -23.39 3.87
N PHE A 135 50.08 -22.25 4.03
CA PHE A 135 50.74 -20.96 4.23
C PHE A 135 51.26 -20.83 5.67
N SER A 136 52.46 -20.27 5.82
CA SER A 136 53.09 -20.06 7.14
C SER A 136 52.47 -18.90 7.93
N GLN A 137 51.71 -18.04 7.26
CA GLN A 137 51.03 -16.87 7.81
C GLN A 137 49.69 -16.66 7.09
N SER A 138 48.80 -15.85 7.67
CA SER A 138 47.53 -15.47 7.02
C SER A 138 47.79 -14.77 5.67
N ARG A 139 46.99 -15.11 4.66
CA ARG A 139 46.99 -14.42 3.37
C ARG A 139 46.41 -12.99 3.47
N LEU A 140 45.62 -12.69 4.50
CA LEU A 140 45.15 -11.33 4.80
C LEU A 140 46.23 -10.57 5.60
N PRO A 141 46.77 -9.45 5.09
CA PRO A 141 47.72 -8.65 5.83
C PRO A 141 47.06 -7.97 7.04
N GLU A 142 47.83 -7.76 8.11
CA GLU A 142 47.37 -7.05 9.31
C GLU A 142 47.74 -5.55 9.26
N PHE A 143 46.86 -4.69 9.77
CA PHE A 143 47.21 -3.31 10.05
C PHE A 143 47.94 -3.21 11.40
N THR A 144 49.02 -2.43 11.47
CA THR A 144 49.62 -2.08 12.76
C THR A 144 48.69 -1.17 13.54
N GLN A 145 48.85 -1.05 14.87
CA GLN A 145 48.02 -0.15 15.68
C GLN A 145 48.00 1.28 15.14
N ASP A 146 49.17 1.83 14.77
CA ASP A 146 49.27 3.16 14.16
C ASP A 146 48.51 3.25 12.83
N GLN A 147 48.46 2.16 12.05
CA GLN A 147 47.71 2.14 10.78
C GLN A 147 46.21 2.07 11.03
N ILE A 148 45.76 1.32 12.05
CA ILE A 148 44.35 1.25 12.46
C ILE A 148 43.86 2.65 12.82
N GLU A 149 44.61 3.36 13.65
CA GLU A 149 44.30 4.74 14.05
C GLU A 149 44.33 5.70 12.85
N TYR A 150 45.28 5.51 11.93
CA TYR A 150 45.40 6.34 10.74
C TYR A 150 44.27 6.13 9.72
N LEU A 151 43.70 4.92 9.63
CA LEU A 151 42.60 4.57 8.74
C LEU A 151 41.23 5.00 9.29
N ASN A 152 41.07 4.97 10.60
CA ASN A 152 39.79 5.20 11.26
C ASN A 152 39.23 6.60 10.95
N GLY A 153 38.04 6.64 10.35
CA GLY A 153 37.32 7.87 10.01
C GLY A 153 37.82 8.58 8.75
N THR A 154 38.63 7.93 7.91
CA THR A 154 39.17 8.53 6.67
C THR A 154 38.18 8.58 5.51
N VAL A 155 36.90 8.87 5.79
CA VAL A 155 35.85 8.92 4.78
C VAL A 155 34.79 9.96 5.15
N ASP A 156 34.55 10.93 4.28
CA ASP A 156 33.49 11.93 4.47
C ASP A 156 32.14 11.47 3.93
N TYR A 157 32.18 10.59 2.93
CA TYR A 157 31.02 9.93 2.35
C TYR A 157 31.44 8.62 1.68
N LEU A 158 30.56 7.62 1.68
CA LEU A 158 30.81 6.33 1.05
C LEU A 158 29.88 6.20 -0.16
N GLY A 159 30.47 6.09 -1.35
CA GLY A 159 29.73 5.78 -2.57
C GLY A 159 29.42 4.28 -2.62
N LEU A 160 28.24 3.92 -3.12
CA LEU A 160 27.82 2.53 -3.28
C LEU A 160 27.41 2.27 -4.73
N ASN A 161 28.19 1.45 -5.42
CA ASN A 161 27.78 0.89 -6.69
C ASN A 161 27.17 -0.48 -6.43
N TYR A 162 25.85 -0.56 -6.48
CA TYR A 162 25.10 -1.77 -6.23
C TYR A 162 24.70 -2.43 -7.56
N TYR A 163 24.98 -3.72 -7.67
CA TYR A 163 24.74 -4.44 -8.93
C TYR A 163 23.65 -5.50 -8.82
N THR A 164 23.56 -6.23 -7.71
CA THR A 164 22.70 -7.41 -7.62
C THR A 164 22.56 -7.89 -6.17
N THR A 165 21.64 -8.81 -5.93
CA THR A 165 21.60 -9.62 -4.70
C THR A 165 22.02 -11.04 -5.01
N VAL A 166 22.70 -11.64 -4.06
CA VAL A 166 23.21 -13.00 -4.14
C VAL A 166 22.66 -13.80 -2.96
N MET A 167 22.16 -15.01 -3.25
CA MET A 167 21.75 -15.96 -2.21
C MET A 167 23.01 -16.63 -1.65
N ALA A 168 23.10 -16.71 -0.33
CA ALA A 168 24.20 -17.37 0.38
C ALA A 168 23.69 -18.63 1.10
N THR A 169 24.36 -19.75 0.87
CA THR A 169 24.21 -20.97 1.68
C THR A 169 25.51 -21.29 2.39
N ASN A 170 25.41 -21.95 3.54
CA ASN A 170 26.58 -22.52 4.18
C ASN A 170 27.23 -23.60 3.29
N ALA A 171 28.54 -23.49 3.02
CA ALA A 171 29.23 -24.45 2.17
C ALA A 171 29.48 -25.77 2.93
N ALA A 172 28.63 -26.79 2.69
CA ALA A 172 28.77 -28.11 3.32
C ALA A 172 30.04 -28.87 2.90
N ASP A 173 30.54 -28.63 1.68
CA ASP A 173 31.81 -29.17 1.18
C ASP A 173 32.84 -28.03 1.09
N LYS A 174 33.61 -27.86 2.17
CA LYS A 174 34.66 -26.84 2.28
C LYS A 174 35.83 -27.22 1.39
N ARG A 175 35.72 -26.95 0.09
CA ARG A 175 36.80 -27.13 -0.91
C ARG A 175 38.06 -26.34 -0.49
N ILE A 176 38.99 -27.02 0.19
CA ILE A 176 40.24 -26.42 0.72
C ILE A 176 41.18 -26.02 -0.43
N ASP A 177 41.06 -26.69 -1.57
CA ASP A 177 41.86 -26.50 -2.78
C ASP A 177 41.53 -25.20 -3.54
N VAL A 178 40.38 -24.59 -3.28
CA VAL A 178 39.97 -23.34 -3.94
C VAL A 178 40.43 -22.13 -3.13
N VAL A 179 41.11 -21.22 -3.83
CA VAL A 179 41.67 -20.00 -3.28
C VAL A 179 40.98 -18.79 -3.91
N SER A 180 39.89 -18.32 -3.28
CA SER A 180 39.17 -17.09 -3.64
C SER A 180 38.52 -16.48 -2.39
N TRP A 181 38.11 -15.21 -2.45
CA TRP A 181 37.43 -14.56 -1.34
C TRP A 181 36.07 -15.19 -1.00
N GLU A 182 35.31 -15.71 -1.97
CA GLU A 182 34.04 -16.44 -1.72
C GLU A 182 34.31 -17.76 -1.01
N ALA A 183 35.33 -18.50 -1.43
CA ALA A 183 35.76 -19.72 -0.77
C ALA A 183 36.25 -19.41 0.65
N ASP A 184 36.94 -18.29 0.84
CA ASP A 184 37.43 -17.83 2.13
C ASP A 184 36.32 -17.38 3.08
N ALA A 185 35.14 -17.00 2.57
CA ALA A 185 33.95 -16.73 3.38
C ALA A 185 33.22 -18.02 3.82
N GLU A 186 33.61 -19.18 3.30
CA GLU A 186 32.99 -20.51 3.52
C GLU A 186 31.50 -20.57 3.13
N VAL A 187 31.15 -19.97 2.00
CA VAL A 187 29.76 -19.93 1.51
C VAL A 187 29.67 -20.36 0.05
N ASN A 188 28.52 -20.94 -0.31
CA ASN A 188 28.13 -21.10 -1.71
C ASN A 188 27.20 -19.96 -2.11
N THR A 189 27.32 -19.50 -3.34
CA THR A 189 26.53 -18.37 -3.85
C THR A 189 25.86 -18.69 -5.17
N TYR A 190 24.65 -18.17 -5.36
CA TYR A 190 23.97 -18.18 -6.65
C TYR A 190 23.03 -16.97 -6.78
N GLN A 191 22.68 -16.63 -8.02
CA GLN A 191 21.70 -15.57 -8.32
C GLN A 191 20.37 -16.21 -8.72
N LYS A 192 19.26 -15.68 -8.21
CA LYS A 192 17.91 -16.01 -8.71
C LYS A 192 17.62 -15.20 -9.97
N GLU A 193 17.06 -15.84 -11.00
CA GLU A 193 16.86 -15.26 -12.35
C GLU A 193 15.94 -14.01 -12.39
N GLU A 194 15.18 -13.73 -11.33
CA GLU A 194 14.10 -12.73 -11.32
C GLU A 194 14.46 -11.35 -10.72
N TRP A 195 15.72 -11.10 -10.37
CA TRP A 195 16.09 -9.90 -9.60
C TRP A 195 16.68 -8.81 -10.52
N PRO A 196 16.28 -7.54 -10.37
CA PRO A 196 16.75 -6.46 -11.22
C PRO A 196 18.27 -6.27 -11.07
N THR A 197 18.94 -6.05 -12.21
CA THR A 197 20.37 -5.78 -12.26
C THR A 197 20.63 -4.26 -12.21
N SER A 198 21.37 -3.86 -11.18
CA SER A 198 22.03 -2.57 -10.95
C SER A 198 21.20 -1.34 -10.51
N ALA A 199 21.70 -0.67 -9.47
CA ALA A 199 21.31 0.68 -9.03
C ALA A 199 22.54 1.36 -8.39
N SER A 200 22.83 2.62 -8.71
CA SER A 200 23.91 3.38 -8.05
C SER A 200 23.33 4.39 -7.05
N SER A 201 23.91 4.46 -5.84
CA SER A 201 23.46 5.40 -4.79
C SER A 201 24.62 6.03 -4.02
N TRP A 202 24.43 7.26 -3.54
CA TRP A 202 25.45 8.04 -2.82
C TRP A 202 24.98 8.32 -1.39
N LEU A 203 25.67 7.80 -0.38
CA LEU A 203 25.39 8.08 1.03
C LEU A 203 26.37 9.13 1.58
N ARG A 204 25.87 10.34 1.91
CA ARG A 204 26.67 11.40 2.56
C ARG A 204 26.70 11.18 4.08
N PHE A 205 27.90 11.07 4.66
CA PHE A 205 28.09 10.86 6.11
C PHE A 205 28.69 12.12 6.76
N HIS A 206 27.89 13.17 6.96
CA HIS A 206 28.37 14.38 7.62
C HIS A 206 28.45 14.19 9.15
N ASN A 207 29.62 14.48 9.75
CA ASN A 207 29.88 14.58 11.19
C ASN A 207 29.77 13.30 12.06
N LEU A 208 30.63 12.31 11.81
CA LEU A 208 30.81 11.14 12.68
C LEU A 208 31.31 11.48 14.11
N LYS A 209 31.95 12.63 14.33
CA LYS A 209 32.43 13.01 15.68
C LYS A 209 31.32 13.37 16.69
N LYS A 210 30.06 13.60 16.27
CA LYS A 210 29.00 14.06 17.18
C LYS A 210 27.93 13.01 17.52
N ASN A 211 27.78 11.95 16.71
CA ASN A 211 26.63 11.03 16.83
C ASN A 211 26.97 9.54 17.02
N GLY A 212 28.24 9.13 17.11
CA GLY A 212 28.61 7.79 17.57
C GLY A 212 28.05 6.62 16.74
N LEU A 213 27.91 6.79 15.41
CA LEU A 213 27.45 5.71 14.53
C LEU A 213 28.52 4.62 14.38
N SER A 214 28.15 3.39 14.69
CA SER A 214 28.91 2.16 14.58
C SER A 214 28.83 1.53 13.17
N TYR A 215 29.70 0.57 12.86
CA TYR A 215 29.56 -0.27 11.65
C TYR A 215 28.20 -0.97 11.57
N TYR A 216 27.56 -1.28 12.71
CA TYR A 216 26.21 -1.83 12.74
C TYR A 216 25.16 -0.81 12.31
N ASP A 217 25.39 0.48 12.57
CA ASP A 217 24.53 1.55 12.05
C ASP A 217 24.71 1.73 10.54
N PHE A 218 25.91 1.46 9.99
CA PHE A 218 26.14 1.40 8.55
C PHE A 218 25.39 0.22 7.88
N ILE A 219 25.42 -0.97 8.48
CA ILE A 219 24.64 -2.13 8.02
C ILE A 219 23.13 -1.85 8.15
N SER A 220 22.70 -1.22 9.25
CA SER A 220 21.31 -0.81 9.45
C SER A 220 20.88 0.27 8.45
N LEU A 221 21.75 1.22 8.10
CA LEU A 221 21.49 2.22 7.06
C LEU A 221 21.46 1.61 5.66
N LEU A 222 22.25 0.57 5.37
CA LEU A 222 22.13 -0.21 4.14
C LEU A 222 20.78 -0.92 4.10
N GLN A 223 20.42 -1.70 5.13
CA GLN A 223 19.10 -2.34 5.29
C GLN A 223 17.95 -1.34 5.17
N ASN A 224 18.10 -0.15 5.77
CA ASN A 224 17.11 0.91 5.71
C ASN A 224 17.09 1.60 4.35
N SER A 225 18.21 1.78 3.65
CA SER A 225 18.25 2.36 2.30
C SER A 225 17.56 1.47 1.25
N TYR A 226 17.49 0.16 1.49
CA TYR A 226 16.61 -0.76 0.74
C TYR A 226 15.11 -0.52 1.05
N ASN A 227 14.78 -0.02 2.24
CA ASN A 227 13.41 0.27 2.70
C ASN A 227 13.01 1.75 2.60
N SER A 228 13.93 2.68 2.29
CA SER A 228 13.78 4.11 2.59
C SER A 228 14.00 5.07 1.42
N SER A 229 13.47 4.78 0.24
CA SER A 229 12.83 5.87 -0.49
C SER A 229 11.42 6.01 0.11
N PHE A 230 11.12 7.16 0.74
CA PHE A 230 9.83 7.54 1.36
C PHE A 230 9.55 7.23 2.85
N ALA A 231 10.53 6.90 3.69
CA ALA A 231 10.31 6.85 5.15
C ALA A 231 10.10 8.27 5.72
N THR A 232 8.85 8.73 5.73
CA THR A 232 8.39 9.85 6.57
C THR A 232 8.44 9.40 8.02
N THR A 233 8.88 10.27 8.93
CA THR A 233 8.85 9.98 10.37
C THR A 233 7.43 9.59 10.79
N ILE A 234 7.25 8.42 11.41
CA ILE A 234 5.93 7.97 11.88
C ILE A 234 5.39 8.96 12.92
N ASN A 235 4.19 9.47 12.66
CA ASN A 235 3.46 10.32 13.60
C ASN A 235 2.85 9.48 14.71
N VAL A 236 3.52 9.47 15.86
CA VAL A 236 3.13 8.71 17.06
C VAL A 236 2.20 9.49 18.00
N SER A 237 1.72 10.67 17.59
CA SER A 237 0.83 11.47 18.43
C SER A 237 -0.53 10.78 18.64
N LYS A 238 -1.16 11.04 19.80
CA LYS A 238 -2.41 10.37 20.16
C LYS A 238 -3.58 10.89 19.30
N PHE A 239 -4.42 9.97 18.84
CA PHE A 239 -5.72 10.28 18.25
C PHE A 239 -6.66 10.89 19.32
N PRO A 240 -7.56 11.82 18.94
CA PRO A 240 -8.57 12.37 19.83
C PRO A 240 -9.36 11.27 20.54
N LYS A 241 -9.87 11.54 21.75
CA LYS A 241 -10.55 10.52 22.60
C LYS A 241 -11.85 9.97 21.98
N ASP A 242 -12.50 10.78 21.17
CA ASP A 242 -13.74 10.50 20.46
C ASP A 242 -13.52 9.93 19.05
N PHE A 243 -12.28 9.87 18.56
CA PHE A 243 -11.95 9.25 17.28
C PHE A 243 -12.40 7.77 17.26
N MET A 244 -13.12 7.39 16.22
CA MET A 244 -13.71 6.05 16.10
C MET A 244 -12.77 5.11 15.35
N PHE A 245 -12.49 3.94 15.91
CA PHE A 245 -11.82 2.83 15.21
C PHE A 245 -12.79 1.69 14.99
N GLY A 246 -12.77 1.10 13.81
CA GLY A 246 -13.64 -0.01 13.43
C GLY A 246 -13.04 -0.90 12.36
N THR A 247 -13.80 -1.92 11.98
CA THR A 247 -13.55 -2.77 10.82
C THR A 247 -14.81 -2.82 9.96
N SER A 248 -14.66 -3.27 8.72
CA SER A 248 -15.76 -3.35 7.75
C SER A 248 -15.91 -4.74 7.11
N THR A 249 -17.13 -5.02 6.66
CA THR A 249 -17.51 -6.17 5.81
C THR A 249 -18.66 -5.80 4.88
N ALA A 250 -18.92 -6.65 3.87
CA ALA A 250 -20.06 -6.56 2.97
C ALA A 250 -20.90 -7.84 3.00
N SER A 251 -22.22 -7.71 2.93
CA SER A 251 -23.23 -8.75 3.01
C SER A 251 -22.87 -9.98 2.15
N TYR A 252 -22.71 -9.78 0.85
CA TYR A 252 -22.44 -10.87 -0.08
C TYR A 252 -21.10 -11.57 0.19
N GLN A 253 -20.10 -10.82 0.67
CA GLN A 253 -18.75 -11.34 0.88
C GLN A 253 -18.64 -12.21 2.14
N ILE A 254 -19.50 -12.00 3.16
CA ILE A 254 -19.38 -12.69 4.45
C ILE A 254 -20.59 -13.55 4.85
N GLU A 255 -21.81 -13.20 4.42
CA GLU A 255 -23.02 -13.79 4.99
C GLU A 255 -23.18 -15.27 4.67
N GLY A 256 -22.99 -15.65 3.39
CA GLY A 256 -23.44 -16.94 2.89
C GLY A 256 -24.96 -17.07 2.94
N ALA A 257 -25.45 -18.30 3.16
CA ALA A 257 -26.88 -18.60 3.29
C ALA A 257 -27.69 -17.97 2.15
N TRP A 258 -27.17 -18.08 0.92
CA TRP A 258 -27.56 -17.24 -0.21
C TRP A 258 -29.01 -17.44 -0.66
N ASN A 259 -29.58 -18.61 -0.39
CA ASN A 259 -30.95 -19.00 -0.72
C ASN A 259 -31.74 -19.50 0.51
N GLU A 260 -31.26 -19.21 1.72
CA GLU A 260 -31.93 -19.60 2.96
C GLU A 260 -32.99 -18.59 3.40
N ASP A 261 -33.95 -19.06 4.20
CA ASP A 261 -34.98 -18.25 4.86
C ASP A 261 -35.71 -17.26 3.94
N GLY A 262 -35.88 -17.64 2.67
CA GLY A 262 -36.59 -16.87 1.68
C GLY A 262 -35.82 -15.68 1.11
N LYS A 263 -34.49 -15.59 1.28
CA LYS A 263 -33.64 -14.63 0.55
C LYS A 263 -33.86 -14.80 -0.96
N GLY A 264 -34.03 -13.67 -1.65
CA GLY A 264 -34.10 -13.62 -3.11
C GLY A 264 -32.72 -13.69 -3.75
N GLU A 265 -32.71 -13.99 -5.04
CA GLU A 265 -31.50 -13.91 -5.83
C GLU A 265 -31.05 -12.45 -6.05
N ASN A 266 -29.74 -12.19 -5.93
CA ASN A 266 -29.10 -10.95 -6.33
C ASN A 266 -28.24 -11.12 -7.60
N ILE A 267 -27.72 -10.00 -8.11
CA ILE A 267 -26.90 -9.99 -9.33
C ILE A 267 -25.62 -10.81 -9.23
N TRP A 268 -25.02 -10.93 -8.04
CA TRP A 268 -23.82 -11.74 -7.85
C TRP A 268 -24.14 -13.22 -7.86
N ASP A 269 -25.21 -13.66 -7.18
CA ASP A 269 -25.71 -15.05 -7.23
C ASP A 269 -25.84 -15.48 -8.71
N ARG A 270 -26.50 -14.64 -9.52
CA ARG A 270 -26.71 -14.84 -10.96
C ARG A 270 -25.40 -14.90 -11.76
N VAL A 271 -24.41 -14.08 -11.42
CA VAL A 271 -23.13 -13.99 -12.14
C VAL A 271 -22.22 -15.17 -11.80
N ILE A 272 -22.06 -15.52 -10.53
CA ILE A 272 -21.12 -16.56 -10.10
C ILE A 272 -21.59 -17.98 -10.45
N HIS A 273 -22.91 -18.19 -10.60
CA HIS A 273 -23.48 -19.47 -11.03
C HIS A 273 -23.56 -19.62 -12.56
N ARG A 274 -22.98 -18.71 -13.35
CA ARG A 274 -22.82 -18.89 -14.81
C ARG A 274 -21.87 -20.07 -15.09
N VAL A 275 -22.03 -20.69 -16.26
CA VAL A 275 -21.15 -21.77 -16.73
C VAL A 275 -20.58 -21.38 -18.10
N PRO A 276 -19.26 -21.09 -18.22
CA PRO A 276 -18.26 -21.07 -17.14
C PRO A 276 -18.47 -19.90 -16.14
N SER A 277 -17.99 -20.09 -14.90
CA SER A 277 -18.01 -19.03 -13.89
C SER A 277 -17.00 -17.94 -14.26
N PRO A 278 -17.32 -16.65 -14.05
CA PRO A 278 -16.37 -15.55 -14.24
C PRO A 278 -15.42 -15.35 -13.05
N VAL A 279 -15.59 -16.11 -11.96
CA VAL A 279 -14.72 -16.05 -10.77
C VAL A 279 -13.43 -16.80 -11.05
N ILE A 280 -12.29 -16.18 -10.75
CA ILE A 280 -10.95 -16.65 -11.14
C ILE A 280 -10.60 -18.05 -10.60
N ASP A 281 -10.96 -18.35 -9.36
CA ASP A 281 -10.73 -19.66 -8.73
C ASP A 281 -11.93 -20.62 -8.86
N ASN A 282 -12.95 -20.26 -9.64
CA ASN A 282 -14.22 -20.96 -9.79
C ASN A 282 -15.00 -21.18 -8.48
N SER A 283 -14.68 -20.44 -7.42
CA SER A 283 -15.40 -20.55 -6.14
C SER A 283 -16.75 -19.83 -6.17
N THR A 284 -17.57 -20.08 -5.15
CA THR A 284 -18.84 -19.36 -4.93
C THR A 284 -18.88 -18.72 -3.54
N ALA A 285 -19.76 -17.73 -3.39
CA ALA A 285 -20.08 -17.07 -2.13
C ALA A 285 -21.30 -17.69 -1.42
N ASP A 286 -21.78 -18.86 -1.88
CA ASP A 286 -22.99 -19.51 -1.36
C ASP A 286 -22.95 -19.69 0.17
N ILE A 287 -21.75 -19.98 0.70
CA ILE A 287 -21.44 -20.11 2.12
C ILE A 287 -20.59 -18.93 2.61
N ALA A 288 -19.64 -18.44 1.81
CA ALA A 288 -18.73 -17.35 2.20
C ALA A 288 -18.06 -17.60 3.57
N CYS A 289 -18.11 -16.63 4.49
CA CYS A 289 -17.64 -16.76 5.87
C CYS A 289 -18.69 -17.38 6.80
N ASP A 290 -19.91 -17.62 6.32
CA ASP A 290 -21.06 -18.13 7.07
C ASP A 290 -21.49 -17.22 8.23
N SER A 291 -21.33 -15.90 8.06
CA SER A 291 -21.70 -14.92 9.08
C SER A 291 -23.20 -14.87 9.37
N TYR A 292 -24.06 -15.36 8.45
CA TYR A 292 -25.49 -15.50 8.73
C TYR A 292 -25.75 -16.35 9.98
N HIS A 293 -24.99 -17.45 10.14
CA HIS A 293 -25.06 -18.32 11.30
C HIS A 293 -24.08 -17.93 12.41
N LYS A 294 -22.96 -17.27 12.06
CA LYS A 294 -21.82 -17.02 12.95
C LYS A 294 -21.65 -15.57 13.41
N TYR A 295 -22.63 -14.71 13.21
CA TYR A 295 -22.55 -13.29 13.59
C TYR A 295 -22.12 -13.06 15.06
N LYS A 296 -22.43 -13.97 15.99
CA LYS A 296 -21.96 -13.88 17.39
C LYS A 296 -20.44 -14.07 17.54
N GLU A 297 -19.87 -14.99 16.75
CA GLU A 297 -18.41 -15.17 16.68
C GLU A 297 -17.77 -13.90 16.09
N ASP A 298 -18.40 -13.29 15.09
CA ASP A 298 -17.94 -12.04 14.49
C ASP A 298 -17.94 -10.89 15.49
N VAL A 299 -19.01 -10.73 16.28
CA VAL A 299 -19.06 -9.74 17.37
C VAL A 299 -18.02 -10.02 18.46
N ALA A 300 -17.72 -11.29 18.75
CA ALA A 300 -16.66 -11.63 19.69
C ALA A 300 -15.27 -11.21 19.16
N MET A 301 -14.99 -11.34 17.86
CA MET A 301 -13.76 -10.84 17.24
C MET A 301 -13.66 -9.31 17.32
N LEU A 302 -14.76 -8.60 17.02
CA LEU A 302 -14.83 -7.14 17.14
C LEU A 302 -14.54 -6.67 18.57
N LYS A 303 -15.17 -7.32 19.55
CA LYS A 303 -14.91 -7.06 20.97
C LYS A 303 -13.46 -7.34 21.35
N HIS A 304 -12.87 -8.42 20.83
CA HIS A 304 -11.46 -8.75 21.07
C HIS A 304 -10.50 -7.67 20.55
N LEU A 305 -10.79 -7.10 19.37
CA LEU A 305 -10.04 -5.96 18.82
C LEU A 305 -10.24 -4.68 19.62
N GLY A 306 -11.37 -4.55 20.32
CA GLY A 306 -11.71 -3.36 21.10
C GLY A 306 -12.26 -2.21 20.25
N VAL A 307 -12.81 -2.50 19.07
CA VAL A 307 -13.35 -1.48 18.16
C VAL A 307 -14.50 -0.70 18.79
N THR A 308 -14.66 0.54 18.34
CA THR A 308 -15.78 1.42 18.71
C THR A 308 -17.01 1.21 17.83
N HIS A 309 -16.81 0.82 16.58
CA HIS A 309 -17.89 0.61 15.62
C HIS A 309 -17.59 -0.59 14.71
N TYR A 310 -18.65 -1.12 14.12
CA TYR A 310 -18.56 -2.12 13.07
C TYR A 310 -19.38 -1.67 11.87
N ARG A 311 -18.72 -1.57 10.72
CA ARG A 311 -19.36 -1.26 9.46
C ARG A 311 -19.76 -2.55 8.75
N PHE A 312 -21.04 -2.71 8.44
CA PHE A 312 -21.53 -3.85 7.64
C PHE A 312 -22.60 -3.38 6.66
N SER A 313 -22.85 -4.14 5.60
CA SER A 313 -23.95 -3.86 4.69
C SER A 313 -25.14 -4.79 4.90
N LEU A 314 -26.31 -4.30 4.53
CA LEU A 314 -27.54 -5.07 4.45
C LEU A 314 -27.68 -5.67 3.05
N SER A 315 -28.21 -6.88 2.96
CA SER A 315 -28.58 -7.46 1.68
C SER A 315 -30.00 -7.10 1.29
N TRP A 316 -30.12 -6.32 0.21
CA TRP A 316 -31.43 -5.91 -0.31
C TRP A 316 -32.27 -7.14 -0.65
N SER A 317 -31.69 -8.12 -1.35
CA SER A 317 -32.38 -9.38 -1.70
C SER A 317 -32.75 -10.25 -0.49
N ARG A 318 -32.09 -10.11 0.66
CA ARG A 318 -32.47 -10.82 1.89
C ARG A 318 -33.67 -10.18 2.58
N ILE A 319 -33.75 -8.84 2.58
CA ILE A 319 -34.84 -8.08 3.21
C ILE A 319 -36.07 -8.01 2.30
N LEU A 320 -35.87 -7.73 1.01
CA LEU A 320 -36.91 -7.67 -0.02
C LEU A 320 -36.58 -8.67 -1.15
N PRO A 321 -37.02 -9.93 -1.06
CA PRO A 321 -36.63 -10.99 -2.01
C PRO A 321 -37.03 -10.75 -3.46
N THR A 322 -38.07 -9.95 -3.69
CA THR A 322 -38.50 -9.55 -5.04
C THR A 322 -37.87 -8.23 -5.48
N GLY A 323 -37.14 -7.55 -4.60
CA GLY A 323 -36.69 -6.16 -4.75
C GLY A 323 -37.77 -5.10 -4.43
N PHE A 324 -39.03 -5.51 -4.24
CA PHE A 324 -40.15 -4.62 -3.97
C PHE A 324 -40.67 -4.80 -2.54
N ASN A 325 -41.17 -3.71 -1.93
CA ASN A 325 -41.69 -3.70 -0.56
C ASN A 325 -43.04 -4.43 -0.36
N ASN A 326 -43.61 -5.02 -1.41
CA ASN A 326 -44.80 -5.86 -1.30
C ASN A 326 -44.53 -7.22 -0.64
N LYS A 327 -43.27 -7.68 -0.63
CA LYS A 327 -42.85 -8.90 0.07
C LYS A 327 -41.61 -8.60 0.91
N ILE A 328 -41.84 -8.31 2.18
CA ILE A 328 -40.80 -8.12 3.20
C ILE A 328 -40.50 -9.48 3.85
N ASN A 329 -39.23 -9.85 3.93
CA ASN A 329 -38.79 -11.08 4.60
C ASN A 329 -38.57 -10.84 6.11
N PRO A 330 -39.43 -11.36 6.99
CA PRO A 330 -39.28 -11.16 8.43
C PRO A 330 -38.03 -11.87 9.00
N LEU A 331 -37.58 -12.97 8.41
CA LEU A 331 -36.39 -13.70 8.87
C LEU A 331 -35.10 -12.96 8.49
N GLY A 332 -35.06 -12.38 7.30
CA GLY A 332 -33.99 -11.46 6.89
C GLY A 332 -33.88 -10.24 7.83
N ILE A 333 -35.01 -9.64 8.21
CA ILE A 333 -35.03 -8.57 9.22
C ILE A 333 -34.56 -9.08 10.58
N ALA A 334 -35.00 -10.26 11.01
CA ALA A 334 -34.63 -10.83 12.30
C ALA A 334 -33.11 -11.04 12.41
N TYR A 335 -32.45 -11.51 11.35
CA TYR A 335 -31.00 -11.66 11.31
C TYR A 335 -30.27 -10.33 11.62
N TYR A 336 -30.58 -9.26 10.88
CA TYR A 336 -29.92 -7.97 11.13
C TYR A 336 -30.30 -7.35 12.48
N LYS A 337 -31.55 -7.51 12.95
CA LYS A 337 -31.92 -7.09 14.31
C LYS A 337 -31.09 -7.82 15.37
N ASN A 338 -30.84 -9.11 15.19
CA ASN A 338 -30.03 -9.91 16.10
C ASN A 338 -28.56 -9.45 16.09
N LEU A 339 -27.97 -9.24 14.91
CA LEU A 339 -26.61 -8.69 14.79
C LEU A 339 -26.49 -7.31 15.45
N ILE A 340 -27.40 -6.38 15.13
CA ILE A 340 -27.40 -5.02 15.70
C ILE A 340 -27.53 -5.07 17.23
N LYS A 341 -28.44 -5.91 17.74
CA LYS A 341 -28.61 -6.10 19.19
C LYS A 341 -27.35 -6.67 19.84
N GLU A 342 -26.68 -7.63 19.21
CA GLU A 342 -25.44 -8.22 19.72
C GLU A 342 -24.29 -7.19 19.73
N LEU A 343 -24.16 -6.35 18.69
CA LEU A 343 -23.21 -5.23 18.65
C LEU A 343 -23.45 -4.24 19.79
N ARG A 344 -24.71 -3.80 19.96
CA ARG A 344 -25.12 -2.90 21.04
C ARG A 344 -24.85 -3.47 22.42
N ALA A 345 -25.15 -4.75 22.63
CA ALA A 345 -24.88 -5.45 23.89
C ALA A 345 -23.38 -5.50 24.25
N ASN A 346 -22.50 -5.34 23.26
CA ASN A 346 -21.05 -5.28 23.42
C ASN A 346 -20.47 -3.87 23.27
N ASN A 347 -21.31 -2.82 23.32
CA ASN A 347 -20.95 -1.40 23.18
C ASN A 347 -20.22 -1.07 21.87
N ILE A 348 -20.57 -1.77 20.79
CA ILE A 348 -20.06 -1.49 19.45
C ILE A 348 -21.16 -0.77 18.67
N GLU A 349 -20.85 0.43 18.16
CA GLU A 349 -21.81 1.21 17.36
C GLU A 349 -22.01 0.53 15.99
N PRO A 350 -23.25 0.17 15.62
CA PRO A 350 -23.54 -0.31 14.28
C PRO A 350 -23.47 0.85 13.27
N LEU A 351 -22.63 0.70 12.26
CA LEU A 351 -22.57 1.60 11.11
C LEU A 351 -23.04 0.83 9.88
N VAL A 352 -24.18 1.23 9.32
CA VAL A 352 -24.88 0.38 8.34
C VAL A 352 -24.81 0.96 6.95
N THR A 353 -24.33 0.15 6.01
CA THR A 353 -24.41 0.42 4.57
C THR A 353 -25.69 -0.21 4.02
N ILE A 354 -26.55 0.59 3.41
CA ILE A 354 -27.85 0.13 2.89
C ILE A 354 -27.67 -0.70 1.62
N PHE A 355 -26.76 -0.29 0.72
CA PHE A 355 -26.44 -0.99 -0.52
C PHE A 355 -24.94 -1.16 -0.73
N HIS A 356 -24.53 -2.41 -0.93
CA HIS A 356 -23.15 -2.79 -1.24
C HIS A 356 -23.16 -3.86 -2.36
N TRP A 357 -23.54 -3.40 -3.56
CA TRP A 357 -23.41 -4.12 -4.84
C TRP A 357 -24.26 -5.38 -5.01
N ASP A 358 -25.31 -5.58 -4.20
CA ASP A 358 -26.11 -6.80 -4.22
C ASP A 358 -27.57 -6.55 -4.65
N THR A 359 -27.73 -5.84 -5.77
CA THR A 359 -29.03 -5.55 -6.40
C THR A 359 -29.85 -6.83 -6.55
N PRO A 360 -31.13 -6.87 -6.12
CA PRO A 360 -32.02 -8.00 -6.39
C PRO A 360 -32.16 -8.26 -7.89
N GLN A 361 -31.98 -9.51 -8.32
CA GLN A 361 -32.02 -9.87 -9.75
C GLN A 361 -33.33 -9.46 -10.46
N PRO A 362 -34.53 -9.51 -9.82
CA PRO A 362 -35.74 -9.01 -10.46
C PRO A 362 -35.70 -7.52 -10.84
N LEU A 363 -34.97 -6.68 -10.09
CA LEU A 363 -34.77 -5.27 -10.44
C LEU A 363 -33.74 -5.12 -11.55
N GLU A 364 -32.69 -5.93 -11.56
CA GLU A 364 -31.72 -5.97 -12.64
C GLU A 364 -32.38 -6.35 -13.98
N ASN A 365 -33.32 -7.31 -13.95
CA ASN A 365 -34.09 -7.70 -15.15
C ASN A 365 -34.94 -6.56 -15.74
N LEU A 366 -35.18 -5.48 -14.98
CA LEU A 366 -35.84 -4.26 -15.46
C LEU A 366 -34.86 -3.20 -15.97
N GLY A 367 -33.55 -3.47 -15.96
CA GLY A 367 -32.48 -2.55 -16.35
C GLY A 367 -31.63 -2.04 -15.19
N GLY A 368 -31.88 -2.51 -13.96
CA GLY A 368 -31.02 -2.23 -12.81
C GLY A 368 -30.80 -0.73 -12.58
N TRP A 369 -29.56 -0.36 -12.28
CA TRP A 369 -29.20 1.04 -12.02
C TRP A 369 -29.27 1.95 -13.26
N THR A 370 -29.34 1.40 -14.47
CA THR A 370 -29.55 2.22 -15.68
C THR A 370 -31.02 2.60 -15.91
N ASN A 371 -31.96 1.96 -15.20
CA ASN A 371 -33.38 2.32 -15.25
C ASN A 371 -33.75 3.24 -14.08
N GLU A 372 -34.24 4.45 -14.36
CA GLU A 372 -34.62 5.44 -13.35
C GLU A 372 -35.67 4.92 -12.33
N LEU A 373 -36.50 3.93 -12.69
CA LEU A 373 -37.46 3.33 -11.76
C LEU A 373 -36.79 2.75 -10.50
N ILE A 374 -35.52 2.32 -10.58
CA ILE A 374 -34.80 1.78 -9.43
C ILE A 374 -34.60 2.80 -8.31
N VAL A 375 -34.61 4.10 -8.64
CA VAL A 375 -34.45 5.21 -7.69
C VAL A 375 -35.52 5.10 -6.61
N ASP A 376 -36.78 4.95 -7.00
CA ASP A 376 -37.89 4.86 -6.05
C ASP A 376 -37.93 3.50 -5.36
N ARG A 377 -37.46 2.42 -6.01
CA ARG A 377 -37.35 1.10 -5.37
C ARG A 377 -36.30 1.08 -4.27
N PHE A 378 -35.19 1.77 -4.47
CA PHE A 378 -34.18 1.95 -3.44
C PHE A 378 -34.72 2.77 -2.26
N VAL A 379 -35.49 3.83 -2.53
CA VAL A 379 -36.12 4.64 -1.47
C VAL A 379 -37.16 3.82 -0.68
N ASP A 380 -37.97 3.00 -1.36
CA ASP A 380 -38.89 2.05 -0.72
C ASP A 380 -38.16 1.06 0.19
N TYR A 381 -37.01 0.54 -0.28
CA TYR A 381 -36.14 -0.33 0.50
C TYR A 381 -35.54 0.38 1.72
N ALA A 382 -34.95 1.56 1.52
CA ALA A 382 -34.37 2.36 2.59
C ALA A 382 -35.41 2.73 3.66
N LYS A 383 -36.66 2.99 3.27
CA LYS A 383 -37.76 3.19 4.22
C LYS A 383 -37.97 1.98 5.13
N VAL A 384 -38.06 0.77 4.56
CA VAL A 384 -38.19 -0.47 5.34
C VAL A 384 -36.99 -0.64 6.29
N VAL A 385 -35.79 -0.30 5.83
CA VAL A 385 -34.56 -0.33 6.65
C VAL A 385 -34.64 0.65 7.83
N PHE A 386 -34.98 1.92 7.58
CA PHE A 386 -35.07 2.92 8.65
C PHE A 386 -36.16 2.60 9.68
N GLU A 387 -37.33 2.11 9.22
CA GLU A 387 -38.43 1.68 10.10
C GLU A 387 -38.05 0.51 11.01
N ASN A 388 -37.17 -0.38 10.56
CA ASN A 388 -36.83 -1.59 11.32
C ASN A 388 -35.59 -1.47 12.20
N PHE A 389 -34.65 -0.60 11.87
CA PHE A 389 -33.33 -0.60 12.49
C PHE A 389 -32.88 0.78 13.01
N GLY A 390 -33.53 1.88 12.62
CA GLY A 390 -33.05 3.23 12.92
C GLY A 390 -33.16 3.69 14.38
N ASP A 391 -33.95 2.99 15.19
CA ASP A 391 -33.93 3.21 16.64
C ASP A 391 -32.55 2.86 17.23
N ASP A 392 -31.89 1.83 16.68
CA ASP A 392 -30.60 1.32 17.16
C ASP A 392 -29.39 1.77 16.32
N VAL A 393 -29.58 2.27 15.09
CA VAL A 393 -28.49 2.65 14.18
C VAL A 393 -28.41 4.17 14.00
N LYS A 394 -27.22 4.75 14.23
CA LYS A 394 -27.00 6.20 14.15
C LYS A 394 -26.13 6.66 12.99
N TYR A 395 -25.43 5.74 12.32
CA TYR A 395 -24.60 6.05 11.16
C TYR A 395 -25.05 5.21 9.96
N TRP A 396 -25.51 5.90 8.92
CA TRP A 396 -26.05 5.32 7.70
C TRP A 396 -25.21 5.71 6.51
N LEU A 397 -24.81 4.73 5.71
CA LEU A 397 -24.27 4.93 4.37
C LEU A 397 -25.29 4.39 3.38
N THR A 398 -25.77 5.25 2.48
CA THR A 398 -26.71 4.82 1.43
C THR A 398 -26.07 3.84 0.46
N PHE A 399 -24.95 4.23 -0.15
CA PHE A 399 -24.20 3.43 -1.12
C PHE A 399 -22.76 3.25 -0.67
N ASN A 400 -22.21 2.06 -0.93
CA ASN A 400 -20.78 1.83 -0.98
C ASN A 400 -20.28 1.97 -2.43
N GLU A 401 -19.24 2.78 -2.62
CA GLU A 401 -18.43 2.82 -3.85
C GLU A 401 -19.26 2.83 -5.14
N PRO A 402 -20.07 3.89 -5.39
CA PRO A 402 -20.88 3.98 -6.61
C PRO A 402 -20.11 3.76 -7.90
N LYS A 403 -18.82 4.12 -7.95
CA LYS A 403 -17.97 3.90 -9.13
C LYS A 403 -17.84 2.42 -9.46
N GLN A 404 -17.69 1.55 -8.46
CA GLN A 404 -17.60 0.11 -8.67
C GLN A 404 -18.94 -0.47 -9.15
N THR A 405 -20.07 0.00 -8.60
CA THR A 405 -21.40 -0.38 -9.08
C THR A 405 -21.64 0.07 -10.52
N CYS A 406 -21.26 1.31 -10.84
CA CYS A 406 -21.63 1.95 -12.11
C CYS A 406 -20.60 1.73 -13.21
N ASN A 407 -19.35 2.15 -13.02
CA ASN A 407 -18.29 1.91 -14.00
C ASN A 407 -17.95 0.41 -14.07
N GLY A 408 -17.69 -0.21 -12.92
CA GLY A 408 -17.39 -1.64 -12.86
C GLY A 408 -18.54 -2.53 -13.35
N GLY A 409 -19.78 -2.21 -12.96
CA GLY A 409 -20.95 -3.04 -13.25
C GLY A 409 -21.59 -2.81 -14.62
N TYR A 410 -21.66 -1.56 -15.08
CA TYR A 410 -22.36 -1.16 -16.31
C TYR A 410 -21.49 -0.51 -17.38
N GLY A 411 -20.24 -0.17 -17.06
CA GLY A 411 -19.28 0.43 -18.00
C GLY A 411 -18.35 -0.59 -18.63
N ASN A 412 -17.62 -1.35 -17.80
CA ASN A 412 -16.43 -2.10 -18.25
C ASN A 412 -16.37 -3.58 -17.85
N MET A 413 -17.50 -4.17 -17.41
CA MET A 413 -17.62 -5.58 -17.03
C MET A 413 -16.65 -6.08 -15.93
N GLN A 414 -16.19 -5.21 -15.02
CA GLN A 414 -15.32 -5.61 -13.91
C GLN A 414 -16.09 -6.06 -12.65
N ARG A 415 -17.39 -5.79 -12.57
CA ARG A 415 -18.27 -6.15 -11.45
C ARG A 415 -19.61 -6.65 -11.96
N ALA A 416 -20.35 -7.42 -11.16
CA ALA A 416 -21.74 -7.74 -11.48
C ALA A 416 -22.53 -6.42 -11.70
N PRO A 417 -23.45 -6.35 -12.69
CA PRO A 417 -23.98 -7.45 -13.53
C PRO A 417 -23.14 -7.86 -14.75
N LEU A 418 -21.94 -7.30 -14.93
CA LEU A 418 -21.05 -7.49 -16.09
C LEU A 418 -21.66 -6.98 -17.40
N VAL A 419 -22.21 -5.76 -17.38
CA VAL A 419 -22.73 -5.08 -18.58
C VAL A 419 -21.61 -4.28 -19.25
N ASP A 420 -21.55 -4.39 -20.58
CA ASP A 420 -20.60 -3.70 -21.45
C ASP A 420 -21.29 -2.52 -22.13
N SER A 421 -21.36 -1.38 -21.44
CA SER A 421 -21.95 -0.15 -21.97
C SER A 421 -21.05 1.05 -21.68
N PRO A 422 -19.79 1.02 -22.14
CA PRO A 422 -18.81 2.02 -21.75
C PRO A 422 -19.20 3.40 -22.29
N GLY A 423 -18.98 4.42 -21.47
CA GLY A 423 -19.30 5.81 -21.72
C GLY A 423 -20.78 6.13 -21.75
N ILE A 424 -21.67 5.23 -21.31
CA ILE A 424 -23.13 5.42 -21.30
C ILE A 424 -23.73 4.83 -20.02
N GLY A 425 -23.56 3.53 -19.80
CA GLY A 425 -24.18 2.78 -18.70
C GLY A 425 -23.75 3.30 -17.34
N GLU A 426 -22.47 3.61 -17.18
CA GLU A 426 -21.91 4.16 -15.94
C GLU A 426 -22.40 5.57 -15.62
N TYR A 427 -22.69 6.38 -16.65
CA TYR A 427 -23.24 7.73 -16.49
C TYR A 427 -24.71 7.68 -16.10
N LEU A 428 -25.51 6.83 -16.75
CA LEU A 428 -26.91 6.60 -16.37
C LEU A 428 -27.02 6.02 -14.96
N CYS A 429 -26.21 5.02 -14.65
CA CYS A 429 -26.16 4.40 -13.31
C CYS A 429 -25.84 5.44 -12.24
N THR A 430 -24.75 6.21 -12.41
CA THR A 430 -24.33 7.19 -11.39
C THR A 430 -25.35 8.30 -11.20
N HIS A 431 -25.99 8.74 -12.30
CA HIS A 431 -27.06 9.72 -12.24
C HIS A 431 -28.24 9.23 -11.37
N ASN A 432 -28.65 7.97 -11.56
CA ASN A 432 -29.70 7.36 -10.75
C ASN A 432 -29.26 7.11 -9.31
N VAL A 433 -28.02 6.69 -9.06
CA VAL A 433 -27.49 6.51 -7.70
C VAL A 433 -27.50 7.82 -6.91
N LEU A 434 -27.08 8.94 -7.51
CA LEU A 434 -27.10 10.26 -6.85
C LEU A 434 -28.54 10.71 -6.54
N LYS A 435 -29.48 10.49 -7.45
CA LYS A 435 -30.91 10.77 -7.23
C LYS A 435 -31.47 9.90 -6.09
N ALA A 436 -31.15 8.61 -6.08
CA ALA A 436 -31.59 7.66 -5.06
C ALA A 436 -31.01 8.02 -3.68
N HIS A 437 -29.74 8.42 -3.63
CA HIS A 437 -29.08 8.92 -2.44
C HIS A 437 -29.80 10.15 -1.88
N ALA A 438 -29.99 11.20 -2.68
CA ALA A 438 -30.64 12.42 -2.22
C ALA A 438 -32.08 12.18 -1.76
N LYS A 439 -32.87 11.40 -2.51
CA LYS A 439 -34.24 11.04 -2.09
C LYS A 439 -34.23 10.28 -0.75
N THR A 440 -33.26 9.40 -0.54
CA THR A 440 -33.12 8.64 0.71
C THR A 440 -32.69 9.53 1.88
N TRP A 441 -31.78 10.48 1.65
CA TRP A 441 -31.40 11.47 2.66
C TRP A 441 -32.60 12.34 3.07
N HIS A 442 -33.37 12.85 2.11
CA HIS A 442 -34.58 13.65 2.37
C HIS A 442 -35.68 12.82 3.06
N LEU A 443 -35.83 11.54 2.70
CA LEU A 443 -36.71 10.60 3.40
C LEU A 443 -36.31 10.49 4.87
N TYR A 444 -35.02 10.26 5.16
CA TYR A 444 -34.51 10.17 6.53
C TYR A 444 -34.72 11.47 7.29
N ASP A 445 -34.31 12.60 6.71
CA ASP A 445 -34.41 13.93 7.31
C ASP A 445 -35.86 14.28 7.70
N LYS A 446 -36.80 14.05 6.78
CA LYS A 446 -38.19 14.43 6.96
C LYS A 446 -38.94 13.55 7.97
N TYR A 447 -38.70 12.25 7.96
CA TYR A 447 -39.57 11.31 8.70
C TYR A 447 -38.89 10.61 9.88
N PHE A 448 -37.56 10.51 9.89
CA PHE A 448 -36.84 9.64 10.84
C PHE A 448 -35.84 10.41 11.70
N ARG A 449 -35.16 11.42 11.17
CA ARG A 449 -34.08 12.13 11.86
C ARG A 449 -34.53 12.73 13.19
N ASN A 450 -35.75 13.25 13.26
CA ASN A 450 -36.28 13.86 14.48
C ASN A 450 -36.39 12.88 15.66
N THR A 451 -36.73 11.62 15.42
CA THR A 451 -36.90 10.59 16.46
C THR A 451 -35.63 9.76 16.63
N GLN A 452 -34.99 9.37 15.53
CA GLN A 452 -33.87 8.44 15.52
C GLN A 452 -32.51 9.13 15.72
N LYS A 453 -32.38 10.43 15.42
CA LYS A 453 -31.17 11.24 15.65
C LYS A 453 -29.89 10.69 14.98
N GLY A 454 -30.01 9.92 13.90
CA GLY A 454 -28.87 9.44 13.12
C GLY A 454 -28.40 10.43 12.06
N LYS A 455 -27.32 10.03 11.37
CA LYS A 455 -26.69 10.73 10.25
C LYS A 455 -26.67 9.83 9.01
N VAL A 456 -26.82 10.44 7.84
CA VAL A 456 -26.84 9.79 6.53
C VAL A 456 -25.74 10.36 5.64
N GLY A 457 -24.89 9.47 5.15
CA GLY A 457 -23.83 9.76 4.21
C GLY A 457 -23.83 8.81 3.00
N ILE A 458 -22.76 8.92 2.22
CA ILE A 458 -22.41 8.02 1.12
C ILE A 458 -20.92 7.69 1.23
N THR A 459 -20.53 6.50 0.80
CA THR A 459 -19.12 6.11 0.69
C THR A 459 -18.69 6.15 -0.77
N ILE A 460 -17.57 6.79 -1.07
CA ILE A 460 -16.96 6.81 -2.41
C ILE A 460 -15.59 6.12 -2.40
N ASP A 461 -15.19 5.55 -3.54
CA ASP A 461 -13.87 4.96 -3.77
C ASP A 461 -13.06 5.70 -4.82
N THR A 462 -11.88 6.12 -4.40
CA THR A 462 -11.04 6.96 -5.25
C THR A 462 -9.60 6.87 -4.82
N ALA A 463 -8.72 6.52 -5.74
CA ALA A 463 -7.29 6.72 -5.56
C ALA A 463 -6.94 8.21 -5.65
N TRP A 464 -5.81 8.58 -5.04
CA TRP A 464 -5.18 9.85 -5.33
C TRP A 464 -4.55 9.81 -6.73
N LEU A 465 -4.72 10.88 -7.51
CA LEU A 465 -4.04 11.08 -8.79
C LEU A 465 -2.96 12.15 -8.62
N GLU A 466 -1.70 11.72 -8.60
CA GLU A 466 -0.53 12.58 -8.49
C GLU A 466 -0.05 12.99 -9.89
N PRO A 467 0.23 14.28 -10.16
CA PRO A 467 0.78 14.66 -11.46
C PRO A 467 2.14 13.99 -11.69
N ASP A 468 2.34 13.43 -12.88
CA ASP A 468 3.57 12.71 -13.20
C ASP A 468 4.81 13.62 -13.23
N THR A 469 4.63 14.81 -13.78
CA THR A 469 5.64 15.85 -13.82
C THR A 469 5.07 17.15 -13.25
N ASN A 470 5.93 18.10 -12.93
CA ASN A 470 5.51 19.46 -12.56
C ASN A 470 5.09 20.31 -13.77
N SER A 471 4.86 19.70 -14.94
CA SER A 471 4.34 20.40 -16.10
C SER A 471 2.90 20.83 -15.85
N THR A 472 2.49 21.97 -16.42
CA THR A 472 1.12 22.46 -16.28
C THR A 472 0.10 21.45 -16.82
N ARG A 473 0.46 20.72 -17.88
CA ARG A 473 -0.38 19.69 -18.48
C ARG A 473 -0.70 18.55 -17.51
N ASP A 474 0.31 17.97 -16.87
CA ASP A 474 0.11 16.85 -15.94
C ASP A 474 -0.56 17.30 -14.64
N VAL A 475 -0.29 18.53 -14.18
CA VAL A 475 -1.00 19.13 -13.05
C VAL A 475 -2.49 19.32 -13.36
N ASP A 476 -2.82 19.87 -14.52
CA ASP A 476 -4.21 20.06 -14.96
C ASP A 476 -4.90 18.70 -15.22
N ALA A 477 -4.16 17.70 -15.71
CA ALA A 477 -4.66 16.33 -15.90
C ALA A 477 -4.94 15.65 -14.57
N ALA A 478 -4.05 15.77 -13.58
CA ALA A 478 -4.26 15.26 -12.24
C ALA A 478 -5.52 15.88 -11.61
N GLU A 479 -5.67 17.21 -11.64
CA GLU A 479 -6.86 17.90 -11.12
C GLU A 479 -8.14 17.49 -11.86
N ARG A 480 -8.11 17.42 -13.20
CA ARG A 480 -9.23 16.90 -13.99
C ARG A 480 -9.59 15.50 -13.53
N GLY A 481 -8.60 14.65 -13.28
CA GLY A 481 -8.79 13.30 -12.77
C GLY A 481 -9.47 13.29 -11.41
N GLN A 482 -9.03 14.16 -10.49
CA GLN A 482 -9.67 14.29 -9.18
C GLN A 482 -11.15 14.67 -9.32
N GLN A 483 -11.48 15.57 -10.25
CA GLN A 483 -12.88 15.93 -10.52
C GLN A 483 -13.68 14.76 -11.11
N PHE A 484 -13.08 13.91 -11.95
CA PHE A 484 -13.75 12.73 -12.51
C PHE A 484 -13.96 11.61 -11.48
N VAL A 485 -13.02 11.39 -10.56
CA VAL A 485 -13.12 10.29 -9.58
C VAL A 485 -13.77 10.71 -8.27
N HIS A 486 -13.41 11.87 -7.71
CA HIS A 486 -14.01 12.42 -6.46
C HIS A 486 -15.17 13.36 -6.77
N GLY A 487 -14.91 14.35 -7.62
CA GLY A 487 -15.83 15.45 -7.86
C GLY A 487 -17.15 15.01 -8.48
N TRP A 488 -17.16 13.93 -9.24
CA TRP A 488 -18.36 13.33 -9.83
C TRP A 488 -19.42 12.98 -8.79
N TYR A 489 -19.00 12.61 -7.58
CA TYR A 489 -19.90 12.23 -6.48
C TYR A 489 -20.01 13.32 -5.41
N ILE A 490 -18.90 13.92 -4.97
CA ILE A 490 -18.92 14.91 -3.88
C ILE A 490 -19.60 16.21 -4.32
N ARG A 491 -19.32 16.66 -5.55
CA ARG A 491 -19.78 17.98 -6.02
C ARG A 491 -21.30 18.05 -6.15
N PRO A 492 -22.03 17.07 -6.73
CA PRO A 492 -23.49 17.12 -6.75
C PRO A 492 -24.11 17.22 -5.36
N LEU A 493 -23.55 16.52 -4.37
CA LEU A 493 -24.11 16.46 -3.02
C LEU A 493 -23.79 17.70 -2.16
N THR A 494 -22.80 18.49 -2.54
CA THR A 494 -22.36 19.69 -1.81
C THR A 494 -22.74 20.98 -2.53
N LEU A 495 -22.57 20.99 -3.85
CA LEU A 495 -22.71 22.16 -4.74
C LEU A 495 -23.76 21.94 -5.85
N GLY A 496 -24.52 20.84 -5.80
CA GLY A 496 -25.75 20.60 -6.58
C GLY A 496 -25.57 19.93 -7.95
N ASP A 497 -24.47 20.19 -8.66
CA ASP A 497 -24.26 19.71 -10.04
C ASP A 497 -22.88 19.07 -10.24
N TYR A 498 -22.72 18.33 -11.34
CA TYR A 498 -21.46 17.72 -11.77
C TYR A 498 -20.34 18.74 -11.99
N PRO A 499 -19.06 18.33 -11.87
CA PRO A 499 -17.93 19.21 -12.16
C PRO A 499 -17.98 19.79 -13.57
N GLU A 500 -17.72 21.09 -13.69
CA GLU A 500 -17.74 21.79 -14.99
C GLU A 500 -16.71 21.22 -15.97
N VAL A 501 -15.53 20.84 -15.49
CA VAL A 501 -14.50 20.20 -16.33
C VAL A 501 -15.02 18.89 -16.91
N MET A 502 -15.69 18.06 -16.10
CA MET A 502 -16.26 16.79 -16.53
C MET A 502 -17.35 16.99 -17.59
N LYS A 503 -18.31 17.89 -17.34
CA LYS A 503 -19.39 18.22 -18.29
C LYS A 503 -18.82 18.70 -19.63
N LYS A 504 -17.84 19.61 -19.61
CA LYS A 504 -17.25 20.18 -20.83
C LYS A 504 -16.45 19.16 -21.61
N THR A 505 -15.62 18.35 -20.94
CA THR A 505 -14.80 17.33 -21.61
C THR A 505 -15.67 16.27 -22.27
N ILE A 506 -16.66 15.73 -21.55
CA ILE A 506 -17.58 14.73 -22.11
C ILE A 506 -18.43 15.32 -23.23
N ALA A 507 -18.97 16.53 -23.08
CA ALA A 507 -19.76 17.17 -24.14
C ALA A 507 -18.94 17.40 -25.42
N LYS A 508 -17.68 17.84 -25.29
CA LYS A 508 -16.76 18.01 -26.42
C LYS A 508 -16.53 16.67 -27.13
N ARG A 509 -16.17 15.61 -26.39
CA ARG A 509 -15.92 14.29 -26.97
C ARG A 509 -17.18 13.71 -27.62
N THR A 510 -18.30 13.79 -26.91
CA THR A 510 -19.60 13.32 -27.40
C THR A 510 -19.98 13.98 -28.73
N SER A 511 -19.77 15.29 -28.87
CA SER A 511 -20.03 16.00 -30.12
C SER A 511 -19.12 15.56 -31.27
N LEU A 512 -17.83 15.32 -30.99
CA LEU A 512 -16.88 14.84 -31.99
C LEU A 512 -17.13 13.38 -32.39
N GLN A 513 -17.72 12.58 -31.50
CA GLN A 513 -18.18 11.20 -31.73
C GLN A 513 -19.50 11.12 -32.53
N GLY A 514 -20.12 12.27 -32.86
CA GLY A 514 -21.33 12.32 -33.69
C GLY A 514 -22.65 12.08 -32.96
N PHE A 515 -22.66 12.04 -31.63
CA PHE A 515 -23.91 11.99 -30.86
C PHE A 515 -24.61 13.35 -30.88
N SER A 516 -25.94 13.34 -30.94
CA SER A 516 -26.77 14.55 -30.94
C SER A 516 -26.95 15.18 -29.55
N GLN A 517 -26.64 14.45 -28.48
CA GLN A 517 -26.77 14.87 -27.08
C GLN A 517 -25.59 14.34 -26.27
N SER A 518 -25.22 15.02 -25.19
CA SER A 518 -24.15 14.56 -24.29
C SER A 518 -24.47 13.19 -23.70
N ARG A 519 -23.46 12.30 -23.63
CA ARG A 519 -23.58 10.99 -22.98
C ARG A 519 -23.70 11.09 -21.45
N LEU A 520 -23.22 12.18 -20.86
CA LEU A 520 -23.43 12.49 -19.45
C LEU A 520 -24.82 13.14 -19.27
N PRO A 521 -25.76 12.52 -18.53
CA PRO A 521 -27.06 13.11 -18.25
C PRO A 521 -26.92 14.45 -17.52
N GLN A 522 -27.87 15.36 -17.74
CA GLN A 522 -27.90 16.65 -17.06
C GLN A 522 -28.96 16.64 -15.96
N PHE A 523 -28.61 17.16 -14.79
CA PHE A 523 -29.62 17.47 -13.78
C PHE A 523 -30.44 18.68 -14.22
N THR A 524 -31.74 18.60 -14.03
CA THR A 524 -32.64 19.76 -14.09
C THR A 524 -32.32 20.73 -12.95
N LYS A 525 -32.79 21.98 -13.06
CA LYS A 525 -32.61 22.97 -11.98
C LYS A 525 -33.18 22.51 -10.65
N ASP A 526 -34.32 21.84 -10.68
CA ASP A 526 -34.96 21.32 -9.47
C ASP A 526 -34.14 20.17 -8.86
N GLU A 527 -33.56 19.30 -9.69
CA GLU A 527 -32.66 18.23 -9.22
C GLU A 527 -31.37 18.77 -8.62
N ILE A 528 -30.77 19.81 -9.22
CA ILE A 528 -29.56 20.47 -8.70
C ILE A 528 -29.80 21.01 -7.28
N GLU A 529 -30.91 21.71 -7.07
CA GLU A 529 -31.27 22.22 -5.75
C GLU A 529 -31.65 21.08 -4.78
N TYR A 530 -32.24 20.00 -5.28
CA TYR A 530 -32.63 18.85 -4.46
C TYR A 530 -31.43 18.03 -3.96
N LEU A 531 -30.37 17.91 -4.76
CA LEU A 531 -29.11 17.20 -4.43
C LEU A 531 -28.25 17.98 -3.44
N LYS A 532 -28.27 19.30 -3.53
CA LYS A 532 -27.38 20.17 -2.77
C LYS A 532 -27.62 20.04 -1.26
N GLY A 533 -26.58 19.67 -0.54
CA GLY A 533 -26.59 19.58 0.93
C GLY A 533 -27.12 18.26 1.48
N THR A 534 -27.33 17.22 0.66
CA THR A 534 -27.83 15.91 1.13
C THR A 534 -26.72 15.02 1.70
N LEU A 535 -25.79 15.58 2.49
CA LEU A 535 -24.63 14.85 3.00
C LEU A 535 -24.31 15.28 4.44
N ASP A 536 -24.54 14.41 5.42
CA ASP A 536 -24.22 14.70 6.82
C ASP A 536 -22.74 14.44 7.14
N TYR A 537 -22.13 13.49 6.43
CA TYR A 537 -20.71 13.15 6.47
C TYR A 537 -20.33 12.37 5.20
N LEU A 538 -19.05 12.42 4.82
CA LEU A 538 -18.51 11.67 3.71
C LEU A 538 -17.83 10.39 4.22
N GLY A 539 -18.24 9.23 3.71
CA GLY A 539 -17.45 8.01 3.78
C GLY A 539 -16.40 8.01 2.66
N LEU A 540 -15.16 7.72 3.00
CA LEU A 540 -14.07 7.65 2.03
C LEU A 540 -13.39 6.28 2.11
N ASN A 541 -13.37 5.57 0.99
CA ASN A 541 -12.56 4.38 0.81
C ASN A 541 -11.28 4.78 0.07
N TYR A 542 -10.14 4.50 0.70
CA TYR A 542 -8.82 4.81 0.13
C TYR A 542 -7.91 3.61 0.26
N TYR A 543 -7.21 3.28 -0.83
CA TYR A 543 -6.31 2.14 -0.87
C TYR A 543 -4.93 2.46 -1.45
N THR A 544 -4.86 3.28 -2.51
CA THR A 544 -3.65 3.51 -3.29
C THR A 544 -3.65 4.87 -4.00
N THR A 545 -2.57 5.15 -4.72
CA THR A 545 -2.35 6.31 -5.58
C THR A 545 -1.99 5.86 -7.00
N PHE A 546 -2.22 6.71 -7.99
CA PHE A 546 -1.67 6.60 -9.35
C PHE A 546 -0.96 7.90 -9.72
N MET A 547 0.05 7.81 -10.58
CA MET A 547 0.56 8.94 -11.35
C MET A 547 -0.41 9.21 -12.51
N ALA A 548 -0.65 10.48 -12.82
CA ALA A 548 -1.53 10.95 -13.87
C ALA A 548 -0.75 11.81 -14.87
N ARG A 549 -0.92 11.50 -16.16
CA ARG A 549 -0.44 12.31 -17.28
C ARG A 549 -1.60 12.74 -18.15
N ASP A 550 -1.44 13.89 -18.79
CA ASP A 550 -2.36 14.32 -19.83
C ASP A 550 -2.27 13.39 -21.04
N SER A 551 -3.40 12.84 -21.49
CA SER A 551 -3.43 11.92 -22.64
C SER A 551 -4.06 12.60 -23.85
N ASP A 552 -3.21 13.05 -24.79
CA ASP A 552 -3.63 13.51 -26.12
C ASP A 552 -3.93 12.33 -27.07
N ASP A 553 -3.46 11.13 -26.72
CA ASP A 553 -3.43 9.96 -27.60
C ASP A 553 -4.73 9.16 -27.57
N GLU A 554 -5.68 9.47 -26.67
CA GLU A 554 -7.00 8.81 -26.61
C GLU A 554 -7.76 9.07 -27.91
N LYS A 555 -8.05 8.00 -28.66
CA LYS A 555 -8.77 8.15 -29.92
C LYS A 555 -10.16 8.69 -29.63
N ILE A 556 -10.65 9.51 -30.55
CA ILE A 556 -11.98 10.09 -30.36
C ILE A 556 -13.08 9.02 -30.36
N ASP A 557 -12.87 7.95 -31.13
CA ASP A 557 -13.80 6.83 -31.24
C ASP A 557 -13.80 5.92 -29.99
N ASP A 558 -12.83 6.09 -29.08
CA ASP A 558 -12.83 5.38 -27.80
C ASP A 558 -13.88 6.01 -26.85
N ILE A 559 -14.93 5.25 -26.57
CA ILE A 559 -16.07 5.66 -25.74
C ILE A 559 -15.98 4.91 -24.41
N SER A 560 -15.56 5.60 -23.35
CA SER A 560 -15.54 5.10 -21.97
C SER A 560 -15.38 6.25 -20.97
N PHE A 561 -15.66 6.00 -19.69
CA PHE A 561 -15.29 6.90 -18.59
C PHE A 561 -13.80 7.28 -18.63
N GLU A 562 -12.91 6.31 -18.82
CA GLU A 562 -11.45 6.52 -18.83
C GLU A 562 -11.01 7.39 -20.01
N ALA A 563 -11.49 7.11 -21.22
CA ALA A 563 -11.18 7.89 -22.42
C ALA A 563 -11.75 9.31 -22.30
N ASP A 564 -12.90 9.47 -21.65
CA ASP A 564 -13.50 10.77 -21.40
C ASP A 564 -12.75 11.61 -20.37
N ALA A 565 -12.08 10.98 -19.40
CA ALA A 565 -11.21 11.67 -18.46
C ALA A 565 -9.95 12.22 -19.14
N GLN A 566 -9.52 11.62 -20.26
CA GLN A 566 -8.30 11.97 -21.01
C GLN A 566 -7.05 11.96 -20.13
N ILE A 567 -6.91 10.91 -19.31
CA ILE A 567 -5.79 10.78 -18.37
C ILE A 567 -5.18 9.41 -18.54
N SER A 568 -3.86 9.38 -18.74
CA SER A 568 -3.09 8.15 -18.62
C SER A 568 -2.69 8.00 -17.16
N ALA A 569 -3.23 6.99 -16.49
CA ALA A 569 -2.96 6.70 -15.09
C ALA A 569 -2.12 5.43 -14.94
N TYR A 570 -1.08 5.47 -14.12
CA TYR A 570 -0.21 4.31 -13.87
C TYR A 570 0.37 4.34 -12.46
N GLN A 571 0.91 3.22 -11.99
CA GLN A 571 1.60 3.15 -10.70
C GLN A 571 3.08 2.98 -10.94
N LYS A 572 3.90 3.66 -10.12
CA LYS A 572 5.34 3.55 -10.19
C LYS A 572 5.79 2.15 -9.76
N ASP A 573 6.76 1.59 -10.47
CA ASP A 573 7.23 0.23 -10.19
C ASP A 573 7.94 0.12 -8.84
N GLU A 574 8.60 1.21 -8.41
CA GLU A 574 9.26 1.32 -7.12
C GLU A 574 8.31 1.38 -5.91
N TRP A 575 7.00 1.61 -6.12
CA TRP A 575 6.06 1.60 -5.00
C TRP A 575 5.83 0.17 -4.50
N PRO A 576 5.82 -0.08 -3.17
CA PRO A 576 5.66 -1.43 -2.64
C PRO A 576 4.38 -2.09 -3.14
N LYS A 577 4.51 -3.33 -3.63
CA LYS A 577 3.40 -4.14 -4.16
C LYS A 577 2.63 -4.81 -3.02
N SER A 578 1.37 -5.10 -3.28
CA SER A 578 0.58 -6.04 -2.48
C SER A 578 0.34 -7.34 -3.26
N ALA A 579 -0.38 -8.29 -2.68
CA ALA A 579 -0.81 -9.49 -3.40
C ALA A 579 -1.76 -9.18 -4.58
N THR A 580 -2.46 -8.05 -4.52
CA THR A 580 -3.39 -7.58 -5.55
C THR A 580 -2.70 -6.60 -6.52
N PRO A 581 -2.76 -6.82 -7.85
CA PRO A 581 -2.01 -6.03 -8.84
C PRO A 581 -2.30 -4.51 -8.85
N TRP A 582 -3.54 -4.10 -8.55
CA TRP A 582 -3.95 -2.69 -8.60
C TRP A 582 -3.55 -1.88 -7.36
N LEU A 583 -3.11 -2.53 -6.28
CA LEU A 583 -2.89 -1.91 -4.98
C LEU A 583 -1.38 -1.81 -4.69
N ARG A 584 -0.91 -0.57 -4.55
CA ARG A 584 0.44 -0.22 -4.08
C ARG A 584 0.35 0.53 -2.75
N VAL A 585 1.39 0.40 -1.93
CA VAL A 585 1.43 1.04 -0.60
C VAL A 585 1.88 2.49 -0.74
N VAL A 586 0.92 3.42 -0.77
CA VAL A 586 1.19 4.86 -0.96
C VAL A 586 0.47 5.70 0.12
N PRO A 587 1.02 5.79 1.33
CA PRO A 587 0.33 6.38 2.49
C PRO A 587 0.11 7.90 2.36
N TRP A 588 1.06 8.63 1.77
CA TRP A 588 0.96 10.09 1.60
C TRP A 588 -0.18 10.51 0.67
N GLY A 589 -0.65 9.63 -0.22
CA GLY A 589 -1.80 9.91 -1.09
C GLY A 589 -3.11 10.03 -0.30
N LEU A 590 -3.23 9.36 0.85
CA LEU A 590 -4.38 9.51 1.75
C LEU A 590 -4.44 10.94 2.30
N ARG A 591 -3.30 11.43 2.82
CA ARG A 591 -3.18 12.79 3.33
C ARG A 591 -3.48 13.83 2.26
N LYS A 592 -2.97 13.64 1.03
CA LYS A 592 -3.25 14.53 -0.10
C LYS A 592 -4.73 14.54 -0.48
N THR A 593 -5.35 13.37 -0.56
CA THR A 593 -6.79 13.22 -0.84
C THR A 593 -7.63 13.98 0.17
N LEU A 594 -7.37 13.75 1.47
CA LEU A 594 -8.10 14.41 2.56
C LEU A 594 -7.95 15.93 2.54
N ASN A 595 -6.74 16.44 2.32
CA ASN A 595 -6.50 17.88 2.17
C ASN A 595 -7.18 18.45 0.93
N TRP A 596 -7.15 17.75 -0.20
CA TRP A 596 -7.82 18.20 -1.42
C TRP A 596 -9.34 18.29 -1.23
N ILE A 597 -9.97 17.29 -0.60
CA ILE A 597 -11.41 17.33 -0.29
C ILE A 597 -11.73 18.55 0.58
N LYS A 598 -10.97 18.77 1.66
CA LYS A 598 -11.13 19.93 2.54
C LYS A 598 -11.00 21.25 1.79
N ASN A 599 -9.96 21.39 0.96
CA ASN A 599 -9.69 22.63 0.24
C ASN A 599 -10.72 22.91 -0.86
N THR A 600 -11.29 21.87 -1.47
CA THR A 600 -12.24 21.98 -2.58
C THR A 600 -13.69 22.16 -2.10
N TYR A 601 -14.08 21.49 -1.03
CA TYR A 601 -15.49 21.44 -0.57
C TYR A 601 -15.72 21.99 0.83
N GLY A 602 -14.66 22.42 1.53
CA GLY A 602 -14.73 22.91 2.91
C GLY A 602 -14.66 21.80 3.95
N ASP A 603 -15.01 22.13 5.19
CA ASP A 603 -14.81 21.26 6.35
C ASP A 603 -15.93 20.20 6.52
N ILE A 604 -16.05 19.31 5.54
CA ILE A 604 -16.98 18.19 5.58
C ILE A 604 -16.45 17.15 6.60
N PRO A 605 -17.29 16.64 7.52
CA PRO A 605 -16.89 15.51 8.37
C PRO A 605 -16.61 14.26 7.53
N ILE A 606 -15.44 13.67 7.69
CA ILE A 606 -15.00 12.49 6.93
C ILE A 606 -14.83 11.28 7.87
N LEU A 607 -15.27 10.13 7.40
CA LEU A 607 -14.94 8.82 7.97
C LEU A 607 -14.18 8.01 6.93
N ILE A 608 -13.00 7.50 7.26
CA ILE A 608 -12.35 6.49 6.41
C ILE A 608 -13.14 5.19 6.58
N THR A 609 -13.97 4.85 5.59
CA THR A 609 -14.93 3.73 5.68
C THR A 609 -14.35 2.41 5.22
N GLU A 610 -13.24 2.44 4.47
CA GLU A 610 -12.38 1.31 4.16
C GLU A 610 -10.94 1.79 3.90
N ASN A 611 -9.98 1.04 4.43
CA ASN A 611 -8.57 1.11 4.10
C ASN A 611 -7.94 -0.23 4.48
N GLY A 612 -7.19 -0.85 3.58
CA GLY A 612 -6.68 -2.20 3.77
C GLY A 612 -5.67 -2.63 2.72
N VAL A 613 -5.08 -3.81 2.91
CA VAL A 613 -4.16 -4.41 1.95
C VAL A 613 -4.29 -5.92 1.92
N SER A 614 -4.24 -6.48 0.71
CA SER A 614 -4.25 -7.91 0.45
C SER A 614 -2.92 -8.56 0.84
N ASP A 615 -2.98 -9.76 1.39
CA ASP A 615 -1.84 -10.69 1.44
C ASP A 615 -2.16 -11.96 0.62
N ASN A 616 -1.17 -12.85 0.50
CA ASN A 616 -1.29 -14.13 -0.20
C ASN A 616 -1.78 -15.28 0.72
N ALA A 617 -2.29 -14.97 1.92
CA ALA A 617 -2.70 -15.89 2.98
C ALA A 617 -1.75 -17.04 3.36
N SER A 618 -0.47 -16.95 2.97
CA SER A 618 0.52 -17.97 3.26
C SER A 618 0.88 -18.07 4.74
N SER A 619 0.64 -17.00 5.51
CA SER A 619 1.05 -16.89 6.92
C SER A 619 0.05 -16.10 7.76
N LEU A 620 0.05 -16.36 9.07
CA LEU A 620 -0.59 -15.49 10.07
C LEU A 620 0.31 -14.29 10.44
N GLU A 621 1.59 -14.33 10.08
CA GLU A 621 2.56 -13.25 10.25
C GLU A 621 2.53 -12.34 9.02
N ASP A 622 1.61 -11.38 9.03
CA ASP A 622 1.30 -10.48 7.92
C ASP A 622 1.95 -9.10 8.08
N ASP A 623 3.29 -9.06 8.13
CA ASP A 623 4.06 -7.82 8.37
C ASP A 623 3.81 -6.73 7.34
N THR A 624 3.55 -7.09 6.07
CA THR A 624 3.14 -6.13 5.03
C THR A 624 1.88 -5.37 5.45
N ARG A 625 0.89 -6.05 6.03
CA ARG A 625 -0.35 -5.43 6.51
C ARG A 625 -0.13 -4.57 7.75
N VAL A 626 0.72 -5.02 8.67
CA VAL A 626 1.13 -4.21 9.83
C VAL A 626 1.77 -2.89 9.37
N ASN A 627 2.74 -2.97 8.46
CA ASN A 627 3.44 -1.80 7.92
C ASN A 627 2.51 -0.89 7.11
N TYR A 628 1.55 -1.46 6.37
CA TYR A 628 0.54 -0.70 5.65
C TYR A 628 -0.31 0.14 6.60
N TYR A 629 -0.88 -0.48 7.65
CA TYR A 629 -1.71 0.23 8.62
C TYR A 629 -0.90 1.27 9.41
N GLN A 630 0.34 0.95 9.82
CA GLN A 630 1.20 1.91 10.50
C GLN A 630 1.40 3.19 9.68
N GLN A 631 1.74 3.04 8.40
CA GLN A 631 2.01 4.17 7.51
C GLN A 631 0.74 4.97 7.16
N HIS A 632 -0.37 4.28 6.87
CA HIS A 632 -1.63 4.95 6.51
C HIS A 632 -2.27 5.65 7.71
N LEU A 633 -2.23 5.06 8.91
CA LEU A 633 -2.71 5.71 10.12
C LEU A 633 -1.82 6.91 10.50
N SER A 634 -0.51 6.83 10.25
CA SER A 634 0.39 7.97 10.41
C SER A 634 0.02 9.11 9.45
N SER A 635 -0.20 8.81 8.17
CA SER A 635 -0.61 9.81 7.16
C SER A 635 -1.99 10.38 7.43
N LEU A 636 -2.91 9.57 7.96
CA LEU A 636 -4.21 10.02 8.43
C LEU A 636 -4.06 11.01 9.60
N LYS A 637 -3.20 10.68 10.58
CA LYS A 637 -2.94 11.55 11.72
C LYS A 637 -2.32 12.88 11.28
N ASP A 638 -1.41 12.85 10.32
CA ASP A 638 -0.85 14.05 9.70
C ASP A 638 -1.93 14.91 9.02
N ALA A 639 -2.89 14.30 8.31
CA ALA A 639 -4.00 15.04 7.71
C ALA A 639 -4.90 15.70 8.78
N MET A 640 -5.09 15.04 9.93
CA MET A 640 -5.79 15.65 11.07
C MET A 640 -5.00 16.83 11.66
N ASP A 641 -3.67 16.76 11.68
CA ASP A 641 -2.80 17.86 12.11
C ASP A 641 -2.80 19.03 11.11
N ASP A 642 -3.06 18.77 9.83
CA ASP A 642 -3.40 19.80 8.81
C ASP A 642 -4.82 20.40 9.01
N GLY A 643 -5.54 19.91 10.03
CA GLY A 643 -6.87 20.36 10.41
C GLY A 643 -7.99 19.78 9.54
N VAL A 644 -7.82 18.60 8.92
CA VAL A 644 -8.92 17.90 8.26
C VAL A 644 -9.84 17.26 9.32
N ASN A 645 -11.15 17.48 9.19
CA ASN A 645 -12.16 16.90 10.07
C ASN A 645 -12.42 15.41 9.75
N VAL A 646 -11.47 14.54 10.14
CA VAL A 646 -11.65 13.09 10.12
C VAL A 646 -12.00 12.59 11.51
N PHE A 647 -13.15 11.93 11.64
CA PHE A 647 -13.66 11.48 12.95
C PHE A 647 -13.53 9.97 13.18
N GLY A 648 -13.11 9.20 12.19
CA GLY A 648 -12.86 7.78 12.38
C GLY A 648 -12.12 7.07 11.24
N PHE A 649 -11.77 5.81 11.53
CA PHE A 649 -11.09 4.90 10.63
C PHE A 649 -11.67 3.48 10.72
N THR A 650 -11.92 2.88 9.55
CA THR A 650 -12.47 1.54 9.40
C THR A 650 -11.54 0.68 8.55
N ALA A 651 -10.98 -0.37 9.16
CA ALA A 651 -10.08 -1.31 8.49
C ALA A 651 -10.84 -2.27 7.57
N TRP A 652 -10.39 -2.37 6.30
CA TRP A 652 -10.80 -3.43 5.38
C TRP A 652 -9.82 -4.60 5.45
N SER A 653 -10.20 -5.76 5.97
CA SER A 653 -11.52 -6.16 6.49
C SER A 653 -11.42 -6.84 7.86
N LEU A 654 -12.56 -7.07 8.53
CA LEU A 654 -12.57 -7.82 9.79
C LEU A 654 -11.95 -9.21 9.61
N MET A 655 -12.31 -9.90 8.53
CA MET A 655 -11.88 -11.26 8.24
C MET A 655 -11.79 -11.49 6.72
N ASP A 656 -10.96 -12.44 6.32
CA ASP A 656 -10.88 -12.88 4.93
C ASP A 656 -12.27 -13.26 4.46
N ASN A 657 -12.61 -12.91 3.22
CA ASN A 657 -13.96 -13.05 2.69
C ASN A 657 -13.92 -13.33 1.18
N PHE A 658 -15.08 -13.45 0.54
CA PHE A 658 -15.16 -13.66 -0.91
C PHE A 658 -14.90 -12.34 -1.65
N GLU A 659 -13.73 -12.19 -2.27
CA GLU A 659 -13.27 -10.95 -2.91
C GLU A 659 -13.74 -10.86 -4.37
N TRP A 660 -15.07 -10.89 -4.54
CA TRP A 660 -15.74 -10.64 -5.82
C TRP A 660 -15.29 -11.60 -6.93
N LEU A 661 -14.80 -11.09 -8.07
CA LEU A 661 -14.31 -11.94 -9.17
C LEU A 661 -12.98 -12.65 -8.85
N GLN A 662 -12.27 -12.24 -7.79
CA GLN A 662 -11.05 -12.92 -7.34
C GLN A 662 -11.35 -14.18 -6.52
N GLY A 663 -12.60 -14.36 -6.05
CA GLY A 663 -12.96 -15.50 -5.21
C GLY A 663 -12.23 -15.44 -3.87
N TYR A 664 -11.51 -16.51 -3.50
CA TYR A 664 -10.75 -16.58 -2.26
C TYR A 664 -9.23 -16.53 -2.49
N THR A 665 -8.77 -15.93 -3.60
CA THR A 665 -7.32 -15.83 -3.91
C THR A 665 -6.66 -14.60 -3.27
N GLU A 666 -7.43 -13.57 -2.96
CA GLU A 666 -6.96 -12.32 -2.35
C GLU A 666 -7.53 -12.17 -0.93
N HIS A 667 -6.67 -11.90 0.05
CA HIS A 667 -7.04 -11.95 1.45
C HIS A 667 -6.81 -10.61 2.15
N PHE A 668 -7.87 -9.93 2.58
CA PHE A 668 -7.83 -8.62 3.23
C PHE A 668 -8.01 -8.64 4.75
N GLY A 669 -8.37 -9.79 5.33
CA GLY A 669 -8.82 -9.86 6.71
C GLY A 669 -7.73 -9.71 7.74
N LEU A 670 -8.05 -8.99 8.83
CA LEU A 670 -7.31 -9.06 10.10
C LEU A 670 -7.37 -10.47 10.72
N TYR A 671 -8.44 -11.20 10.42
CA TYR A 671 -8.59 -12.62 10.76
C TYR A 671 -8.59 -13.48 9.50
N ARG A 672 -7.77 -14.53 9.51
CA ARG A 672 -7.81 -15.57 8.48
C ARG A 672 -9.07 -16.41 8.63
N VAL A 673 -9.75 -16.72 7.54
CA VAL A 673 -10.86 -17.68 7.50
C VAL A 673 -10.41 -18.95 6.79
N ASP A 674 -10.67 -20.11 7.41
CA ASP A 674 -10.48 -21.40 6.76
C ASP A 674 -11.71 -21.76 5.91
N PHE A 675 -11.65 -21.44 4.60
CA PHE A 675 -12.71 -21.74 3.64
C PHE A 675 -12.83 -23.22 3.26
N SER A 676 -11.83 -24.05 3.61
CA SER A 676 -11.91 -25.49 3.44
C SER A 676 -12.68 -26.16 4.58
N SER A 677 -12.65 -25.55 5.76
CA SER A 677 -13.40 -26.03 6.92
C SER A 677 -14.88 -25.66 6.82
N PRO A 678 -15.81 -26.62 7.05
CA PRO A 678 -17.24 -26.30 7.12
C PRO A 678 -17.56 -25.35 8.28
N ASN A 679 -16.69 -25.27 9.30
CA ASN A 679 -16.87 -24.36 10.43
C ASN A 679 -16.38 -22.93 10.14
N ARG A 680 -15.78 -22.66 8.97
CA ARG A 680 -15.24 -21.34 8.59
C ARG A 680 -14.40 -20.71 9.71
N THR A 681 -13.50 -21.50 10.32
CA THR A 681 -12.78 -21.09 11.52
C THR A 681 -12.01 -19.78 11.30
N ARG A 682 -12.18 -18.81 12.20
CA ARG A 682 -11.49 -17.51 12.16
C ARG A 682 -10.28 -17.50 13.09
N THR A 683 -9.11 -17.13 12.56
CA THR A 683 -7.84 -17.08 13.34
C THR A 683 -7.21 -15.69 13.22
N PRO A 684 -6.90 -14.99 14.34
CA PRO A 684 -6.30 -13.66 14.27
C PRO A 684 -4.91 -13.71 13.63
N LYS A 685 -4.64 -12.80 12.69
CA LYS A 685 -3.30 -12.55 12.15
C LYS A 685 -2.53 -11.56 13.05
N LYS A 686 -1.24 -11.35 12.79
CA LYS A 686 -0.38 -10.39 13.53
C LYS A 686 -0.95 -8.97 13.46
N SER A 687 -1.51 -8.57 12.32
CA SER A 687 -2.20 -7.29 12.13
C SER A 687 -3.40 -7.09 13.05
N ALA A 688 -4.14 -8.14 13.42
CA ALA A 688 -5.23 -8.03 14.41
C ALA A 688 -4.68 -7.59 15.79
N LYS A 689 -3.53 -8.13 16.19
CA LYS A 689 -2.85 -7.73 17.43
C LYS A 689 -2.31 -6.30 17.33
N TYR A 690 -1.73 -5.93 16.20
CA TYR A 690 -1.27 -4.56 15.96
C TYR A 690 -2.42 -3.54 16.05
N PHE A 691 -3.50 -3.78 15.31
CA PHE A 691 -4.65 -2.87 15.27
C PHE A 691 -5.33 -2.74 16.63
N LYS A 692 -5.50 -3.86 17.36
CA LYS A 692 -5.96 -3.85 18.77
C LYS A 692 -5.10 -2.92 19.64
N ASN A 693 -3.78 -2.99 19.52
CA ASN A 693 -2.89 -2.15 20.31
C ASN A 693 -3.03 -0.68 19.91
N VAL A 694 -3.15 -0.35 18.61
CA VAL A 694 -3.40 1.02 18.16
C VAL A 694 -4.68 1.57 18.78
N ILE A 695 -5.77 0.79 18.81
CA ILE A 695 -7.03 1.21 19.43
C ILE A 695 -6.86 1.43 20.94
N GLN A 696 -6.19 0.50 21.62
CA GLN A 696 -5.97 0.56 23.06
C GLN A 696 -5.13 1.78 23.47
N TYR A 697 -4.04 2.07 22.75
CA TYR A 697 -3.12 3.16 23.06
C TYR A 697 -3.51 4.48 22.39
N ARG A 698 -4.43 4.43 21.42
CA ARG A 698 -4.90 5.56 20.59
C ARG A 698 -3.77 6.29 19.89
N CYS A 699 -2.80 5.57 19.34
CA CYS A 699 -1.64 6.15 18.64
C CYS A 699 -1.05 5.12 17.68
N VAL A 700 -0.35 5.60 16.65
CA VAL A 700 0.41 4.73 15.77
C VAL A 700 1.64 4.21 16.52
N LEU A 701 1.80 2.88 16.56
CA LEU A 701 2.90 2.25 17.29
C LEU A 701 4.12 2.16 16.38
N GLY A 702 5.24 2.77 16.81
CA GLY A 702 6.58 2.61 16.22
C GLY A 702 7.48 1.68 17.07
N ASN A 703 8.80 1.74 16.84
CA ASN A 703 9.80 0.97 17.63
C ASN A 703 9.92 1.47 19.08
N SER A 704 9.64 2.76 19.33
CA SER A 704 9.43 3.30 20.66
C SER A 704 7.93 3.30 20.97
N THR A 705 7.54 2.61 22.05
CA THR A 705 6.16 2.61 22.54
C THR A 705 5.64 4.02 22.73
N CYS A 706 4.37 4.28 22.40
CA CYS A 706 3.73 5.56 22.70
C CYS A 706 3.96 5.94 24.16
N ASP A 707 4.51 7.14 24.39
CA ASP A 707 4.77 7.62 25.74
C ASP A 707 3.48 7.50 26.58
N LYS A 708 3.59 6.72 27.64
CA LYS A 708 2.48 6.39 28.55
C LYS A 708 1.87 7.66 29.14
#